data_AF-A0A8H7H444-F1
#
_entry.id   AF-A0A8H7H444-F1
#
_cell.length_a   1.000
_cell.length_b   1.000
_cell.length_c   1.000
_cell.angle_alpha   90.00
_cell.angle_beta   90.00
_cell.angle_gamma   90.00
#
_symmetry.space_group_name_H-M   'P 1'
#
loop_
_entity.id
_entity.type
_entity.pdbx_description
1 polymer ?
#
loop_
_entity_poly.entity_id
_entity_poly.type
_entity_poly.pdbx_seq_one_letter_code
_entity_poly.pdbx_strand_id
1 'polypeptide(L)'
;MDPQEVDGWIAQLGQCKQLSEPDVKRLCEKHDLSELFRIGGNSPDTNYLFMGDYVDRGYYSVETVTLLVTLKLRYRDRVTILRGNHESRQITQVYGFYDECLRKYGNANVWKYFTDLFDFLPLTALIDNQIFCLHGGLSPSIDTLDHVRGIDRVQEVPHEGPMCDLLWSDPDDRCGWGISPRGAGYTFGQDISEAFNHNNGLTLVARAHQLVMEGYNWSQDRNVVTIFSAPNYCYRCGNQAAIMEIDEKLSYTFLQFDPAPRAGEPLVSRRVPDYFLGWGLYHMVMHVVSEKDVWKVKVNVGIGDITQRKDKTPTSSTVSLISHPQKPDFSAALEQLLSKYGFTGAPTRAQVIDVPSDLPTKRKTRRWSTFFSRHKPSASGSEHYLNSTSNPGQEPTTTADVGGLMGRYVMELPLDKLELRRASRAQEIHSRKSTAVQWAKWYDMEGYLGRLEYLESLDHANDGRLVTWVLVPANEPETLEILSTCQTYKRDILVIPAGETRSVQDVGYAIASVFTPIQHRGKGYAARMMSLLHFALARPEGVPSFPKEWGNPPGLVQEPGLVSVLYSGVGTYYSRCAPGDGSGWTIVGTRTMEWAVPSRTIELDSGVELLSMEEAVSTFVANAVDFKQHLESRDPSPVLRFAFKPTAGWYRYQMIRDQESPVYVTSPPQSWGARIRHGPETHYIVWTYRPSKDPNPKLIVINIHATSKTFPALIRAAIWVAKKEQHQLVEAWNLGADLSSAIEETRGRVYERTGQLPALKWYGQEQEIDWVDNNK
;
A
#
# COMPACT_ATOMS: atom_id res chain seq x y z
N MET A 1 -20.29 3.06 48.60
CA MET A 1 -20.17 1.59 48.60
C MET A 1 -19.53 1.17 49.91
N ASP A 2 -19.89 -0.01 50.42
CA ASP A 2 -19.38 -0.58 51.66
C ASP A 2 -17.87 -0.90 51.54
N PRO A 3 -17.00 -0.36 52.40
CA PRO A 3 -15.55 -0.61 52.36
C PRO A 3 -15.17 -2.09 52.43
N GLN A 4 -16.00 -2.96 53.03
CA GLN A 4 -15.69 -4.40 53.14
C GLN A 4 -15.85 -5.17 51.82
N GLU A 5 -16.64 -4.66 50.86
CA GLU A 5 -16.71 -5.21 49.50
C GLU A 5 -15.47 -4.83 48.68
N VAL A 6 -14.89 -3.65 48.90
CA VAL A 6 -13.70 -3.16 48.16
C VAL A 6 -12.46 -4.02 48.47
N ASP A 7 -12.28 -4.40 49.74
CA ASP A 7 -11.18 -5.30 50.14
C ASP A 7 -11.33 -6.71 49.55
N GLY A 8 -12.57 -7.18 49.34
CA GLY A 8 -12.86 -8.45 48.67
C GLY A 8 -12.50 -8.44 47.18
N TRP A 9 -12.63 -7.30 46.51
CA TRP A 9 -12.29 -7.13 45.09
C TRP A 9 -10.80 -6.85 44.87
N ILE A 10 -10.13 -6.20 45.83
CA ILE A 10 -8.66 -6.14 45.90
C ILE A 10 -8.08 -7.53 46.12
N ALA A 11 -8.69 -8.35 46.98
CA ALA A 11 -8.34 -9.75 47.11
C ALA A 11 -8.57 -10.52 45.80
N GLN A 12 -9.60 -10.20 45.01
CA GLN A 12 -9.83 -10.82 43.69
C GLN A 12 -8.88 -10.35 42.58
N LEU A 13 -8.46 -9.08 42.54
CA LEU A 13 -7.43 -8.58 41.62
C LEU A 13 -6.02 -9.04 42.04
N GLY A 14 -5.80 -9.25 43.34
CA GLY A 14 -4.66 -10.00 43.87
C GLY A 14 -4.75 -11.52 43.67
N GLN A 15 -5.95 -12.05 43.37
CA GLN A 15 -6.20 -13.43 42.97
C GLN A 15 -6.25 -13.63 41.45
N CYS A 16 -6.39 -12.58 40.64
CA CYS A 16 -5.95 -12.61 39.25
C CYS A 16 -4.47 -12.96 39.34
N LYS A 17 -4.13 -14.21 38.99
CA LYS A 17 -2.75 -14.70 39.07
C LYS A 17 -1.86 -13.59 38.55
N GLN A 18 -1.04 -12.98 39.43
CA GLN A 18 0.19 -12.36 38.98
C GLN A 18 0.75 -13.38 38.01
N LEU A 19 0.87 -13.01 36.73
CA LEU A 19 1.56 -13.85 35.78
C LEU A 19 2.88 -14.15 36.47
N SER A 20 3.07 -15.42 36.82
CA SER A 20 4.26 -15.82 37.51
C SER A 20 5.43 -15.41 36.63
N GLU A 21 6.62 -15.17 37.17
CA GLU A 21 7.79 -14.93 36.32
C GLU A 21 7.88 -15.97 35.17
N PRO A 22 7.51 -17.26 35.36
CA PRO A 22 7.26 -18.23 34.29
C PRO A 22 6.14 -17.91 33.27
N ASP A 23 5.03 -17.31 33.66
CA ASP A 23 3.93 -16.95 32.73
C ASP A 23 4.26 -15.68 31.93
N VAL A 24 4.94 -14.71 32.56
CA VAL A 24 5.58 -13.58 31.85
C VAL A 24 6.65 -14.14 30.92
N LYS A 25 7.48 -15.08 31.39
CA LYS A 25 8.49 -15.75 30.58
C LYS A 25 7.89 -16.54 29.42
N ARG A 26 6.73 -17.18 29.58
CA ARG A 26 5.97 -17.84 28.50
C ARG A 26 5.41 -16.86 27.47
N LEU A 27 4.96 -15.68 27.89
CA LEU A 27 4.61 -14.59 26.97
C LEU A 27 5.85 -14.06 26.26
N CYS A 28 6.97 -13.93 26.99
CA CYS A 28 8.30 -13.61 26.49
C CYS A 28 9.00 -14.80 25.79
N GLU A 29 8.39 -15.96 25.58
CA GLU A 29 9.00 -17.08 24.83
C GLU A 29 8.58 -17.05 23.35
N LYS A 30 7.76 -16.07 22.96
CA LYS A 30 7.33 -15.85 21.57
C LYS A 30 8.27 -14.88 20.86
N HIS A 31 8.81 -15.38 19.76
CA HIS A 31 10.11 -15.05 19.14
C HIS A 31 10.38 -13.57 18.77
N ASP A 32 11.67 -13.27 18.64
CA ASP A 32 12.34 -11.97 18.36
C ASP A 32 12.28 -10.90 19.47
N LEU A 33 11.13 -10.67 20.09
CA LEU A 33 11.03 -9.73 21.23
C LEU A 33 11.78 -10.24 22.48
N SER A 34 11.72 -11.54 22.72
CA SER A 34 12.52 -12.22 23.74
C SER A 34 14.01 -12.01 23.54
N GLU A 35 14.42 -12.08 22.27
CA GLU A 35 15.81 -11.95 21.87
C GLU A 35 16.29 -10.52 22.05
N LEU A 36 15.42 -9.55 21.76
CA LEU A 36 15.63 -8.14 22.07
C LEU A 36 15.95 -7.93 23.56
N PHE A 37 15.14 -8.48 24.47
CA PHE A 37 15.42 -8.37 25.92
C PHE A 37 16.66 -9.16 26.35
N ARG A 38 16.94 -10.31 25.71
CA ARG A 38 18.17 -11.07 25.96
C ARG A 38 19.42 -10.28 25.60
N ILE A 39 19.35 -9.45 24.55
CA ILE A 39 20.47 -8.69 24.01
C ILE A 39 20.61 -7.31 24.67
N GLY A 40 19.51 -6.58 24.84
CA GLY A 40 19.49 -5.27 25.49
C GLY A 40 19.59 -5.31 27.01
N GLY A 41 19.30 -6.46 27.64
CA GLY A 41 19.31 -6.63 29.09
C GLY A 41 17.90 -6.81 29.68
N ASN A 42 17.80 -7.54 30.79
CA ASN A 42 16.49 -7.78 31.39
C ASN A 42 15.97 -6.53 32.11
N SER A 43 14.68 -6.26 31.98
CA SER A 43 13.99 -5.33 32.87
C SER A 43 13.87 -5.96 34.28
N PRO A 44 14.21 -5.26 35.38
CA PRO A 44 14.28 -3.80 35.53
C PRO A 44 15.67 -3.16 35.42
N ASP A 45 16.73 -3.91 35.08
CA ASP A 45 18.11 -3.43 35.15
C ASP A 45 18.48 -2.45 34.02
N THR A 46 17.63 -2.37 32.99
CA THR A 46 17.81 -1.54 31.79
C THR A 46 16.59 -0.63 31.58
N ASN A 47 16.81 0.65 31.22
CA ASN A 47 15.74 1.54 30.74
C ASN A 47 15.46 1.27 29.26
N TYR A 48 14.20 1.23 28.88
CA TYR A 48 13.74 0.99 27.52
C TYR A 48 12.86 2.12 27.01
N LEU A 49 13.18 2.67 25.84
CA LEU A 49 12.30 3.52 25.06
C LEU A 49 11.93 2.80 23.75
N PHE A 50 10.66 2.48 23.57
CA PHE A 50 10.11 1.89 22.35
C PHE A 50 9.46 2.96 21.48
N MET A 51 9.81 3.02 20.18
CA MET A 51 9.36 4.09 19.27
C MET A 51 8.18 3.70 18.35
N GLY A 52 7.25 2.84 18.77
CA GLY A 52 6.03 2.50 18.01
C GLY A 52 6.07 1.26 17.11
N ASP A 53 4.96 0.99 16.43
CA ASP A 53 4.67 -0.12 15.49
C ASP A 53 4.68 -1.54 16.10
N TYR A 54 4.01 -1.69 17.23
CA TYR A 54 3.90 -2.92 18.00
C TYR A 54 2.98 -3.96 17.37
N VAL A 55 2.10 -3.53 16.45
CA VAL A 55 1.02 -4.35 15.89
C VAL A 55 1.06 -4.42 14.36
N ASP A 56 0.17 -5.26 13.81
CA ASP A 56 0.02 -5.61 12.39
C ASP A 56 1.11 -6.56 11.85
N ARG A 57 0.85 -7.26 10.71
CA ARG A 57 1.69 -8.22 9.88
C ARG A 57 2.83 -9.03 10.53
N GLY A 58 2.83 -9.18 11.84
CA GLY A 58 3.28 -10.35 12.56
C GLY A 58 2.06 -11.17 13.01
N TYR A 59 2.27 -12.45 13.33
CA TYR A 59 1.17 -13.31 13.82
C TYR A 59 0.82 -13.12 15.29
N TYR A 60 1.63 -12.33 16.00
CA TYR A 60 1.67 -12.26 17.46
C TYR A 60 1.57 -10.82 17.97
N SER A 61 0.93 -9.93 17.22
CA SER A 61 0.75 -8.52 17.57
C SER A 61 0.05 -8.36 18.92
N VAL A 62 -0.99 -9.17 19.17
CA VAL A 62 -1.73 -9.14 20.45
C VAL A 62 -0.80 -9.49 21.61
N GLU A 63 0.01 -10.54 21.49
CA GLU A 63 0.96 -10.92 22.52
C GLU A 63 2.05 -9.85 22.73
N THR A 64 2.59 -9.31 21.63
CA THR A 64 3.60 -8.24 21.65
C THR A 64 3.11 -7.01 22.41
N VAL A 65 1.97 -6.46 22.02
CA VAL A 65 1.43 -5.25 22.65
C VAL A 65 0.98 -5.52 24.08
N THR A 66 0.43 -6.71 24.36
CA THR A 66 0.06 -7.11 25.74
C THR A 66 1.28 -7.16 26.65
N LEU A 67 2.39 -7.73 26.16
CA LEU A 67 3.63 -7.81 26.93
C LEU A 67 4.20 -6.40 27.20
N LEU A 68 4.27 -5.54 26.18
CA LEU A 68 4.76 -4.17 26.34
C LEU A 68 3.92 -3.35 27.32
N VAL A 69 2.59 -3.45 27.24
CA VAL A 69 1.69 -2.77 28.19
C VAL A 69 1.88 -3.32 29.59
N THR A 70 2.04 -4.63 29.75
CA THR A 70 2.30 -5.26 31.06
C THR A 70 3.64 -4.81 31.64
N LEU A 71 4.69 -4.72 30.82
CA LEU A 71 5.99 -4.21 31.22
C LEU A 71 5.94 -2.73 31.58
N LYS A 72 5.20 -1.91 30.82
CA LYS A 72 4.95 -0.50 31.15
C LYS A 72 4.23 -0.36 32.48
N LEU A 73 3.26 -1.21 32.78
CA LEU A 73 2.53 -1.18 34.06
C LEU A 73 3.39 -1.62 35.24
N ARG A 74 4.23 -2.63 35.04
CA ARG A 74 5.13 -3.18 36.06
C ARG A 74 6.33 -2.27 36.34
N TYR A 75 6.89 -1.66 35.30
CA TYR A 75 8.12 -0.87 35.34
C TYR A 75 7.90 0.54 34.75
N ARG A 76 6.95 1.28 35.35
CA ARG A 76 6.44 2.56 34.84
C ARG A 76 7.51 3.59 34.49
N ASP A 77 8.56 3.66 35.30
CA ASP A 77 9.64 4.64 35.14
C ASP A 77 10.80 4.14 34.27
N ARG A 78 10.81 2.85 33.92
CA ARG A 78 11.90 2.19 33.19
C ARG A 78 11.52 1.85 31.76
N VAL A 79 10.24 1.63 31.48
CA VAL A 79 9.73 1.29 30.15
C VAL A 79 8.91 2.46 29.63
N THR A 80 9.27 3.00 28.48
CA THR A 80 8.54 4.05 27.77
C THR A 80 8.12 3.53 26.41
N ILE A 81 6.85 3.72 26.05
CA ILE A 81 6.28 3.27 24.78
C ILE A 81 5.68 4.48 24.06
N LEU A 82 6.15 4.76 22.84
CA LEU A 82 5.62 5.81 21.97
C LEU A 82 4.58 5.25 21.00
N ARG A 83 3.82 6.13 20.36
CA ARG A 83 2.88 5.78 19.30
C ARG A 83 3.61 5.67 17.96
N GLY A 84 3.38 4.59 17.22
CA GLY A 84 3.73 4.47 15.81
C GLY A 84 2.55 4.75 14.90
N ASN A 85 2.75 4.69 13.58
CA ASN A 85 1.67 4.90 12.63
C ASN A 85 0.68 3.71 12.62
N HIS A 86 1.15 2.52 12.99
CA HIS A 86 0.33 1.32 13.13
C HIS A 86 -0.55 1.31 14.38
N GLU A 87 -0.27 2.13 15.38
CA GLU A 87 -1.16 2.30 16.55
C GLU A 87 -2.35 3.25 16.23
N SER A 88 -3.09 2.93 15.17
CA SER A 88 -4.25 3.67 14.68
C SER A 88 -5.35 2.72 14.17
N ARG A 89 -6.62 3.13 14.26
CA ARG A 89 -7.76 2.31 13.85
C ARG A 89 -7.72 2.03 12.35
N GLN A 90 -7.37 3.04 11.55
CA GLN A 90 -7.34 2.91 10.09
C GLN A 90 -6.30 1.88 9.63
N ILE A 91 -5.11 1.91 10.21
CA ILE A 91 -3.99 1.07 9.79
C ILE A 91 -4.19 -0.37 10.31
N THR A 92 -4.62 -0.53 11.57
CA THR A 92 -4.87 -1.87 12.15
C THR A 92 -5.96 -2.69 11.47
N GLN A 93 -6.90 -2.02 10.78
CA GLN A 93 -7.91 -2.68 9.96
C GLN A 93 -7.38 -3.17 8.61
N VAL A 94 -6.32 -2.54 8.10
CA VAL A 94 -5.75 -2.85 6.78
C VAL A 94 -4.63 -3.89 6.88
N TYR A 95 -3.85 -3.87 7.97
CA TYR A 95 -2.58 -4.61 8.04
C TYR A 95 -2.57 -5.81 9.00
N GLY A 96 -3.74 -6.17 9.55
CA GLY A 96 -4.03 -7.50 10.09
C GLY A 96 -4.23 -7.61 11.59
N PHE A 97 -4.03 -6.55 12.38
CA PHE A 97 -4.25 -6.58 13.84
C PHE A 97 -5.73 -6.73 14.20
N TYR A 98 -6.63 -6.07 13.45
CA TYR A 98 -8.07 -6.27 13.58
C TYR A 98 -8.44 -7.74 13.38
N ASP A 99 -7.99 -8.33 12.27
CA ASP A 99 -8.24 -9.73 11.93
C ASP A 99 -7.59 -10.69 12.93
N GLU A 100 -6.40 -10.36 13.43
CA GLU A 100 -5.75 -11.13 14.49
C GLU A 100 -6.61 -11.18 15.75
N CYS A 101 -7.14 -10.04 16.18
CA CYS A 101 -8.05 -9.96 17.34
C CYS A 101 -9.34 -10.75 17.08
N LEU A 102 -9.97 -10.56 15.92
CA LEU A 102 -11.20 -11.26 15.56
C LEU A 102 -10.99 -12.78 15.51
N ARG A 103 -9.89 -13.23 14.92
CA ARG A 103 -9.55 -14.66 14.82
C ARG A 103 -9.21 -15.29 16.16
N LYS A 104 -8.47 -14.59 17.03
CA LYS A 104 -8.05 -15.13 18.34
C LYS A 104 -9.16 -15.10 19.40
N TYR A 105 -10.04 -14.11 19.35
CA TYR A 105 -11.03 -13.86 20.41
C TYR A 105 -12.50 -13.96 19.94
N GLY A 106 -12.74 -14.19 18.65
CA GLY A 106 -14.07 -14.36 18.06
C GLY A 106 -14.89 -13.07 17.93
N ASN A 107 -14.33 -11.92 18.31
CA ASN A 107 -14.97 -10.60 18.19
C ASN A 107 -13.93 -9.47 18.20
N ALA A 108 -14.37 -8.25 17.86
CA ALA A 108 -13.50 -7.07 17.75
C ALA A 108 -13.27 -6.31 19.07
N ASN A 109 -13.74 -6.79 20.22
CA ASN A 109 -13.63 -6.02 21.47
C ASN A 109 -12.17 -5.80 21.89
N VAL A 110 -11.31 -6.82 21.75
CA VAL A 110 -9.88 -6.70 22.06
C VAL A 110 -9.21 -5.63 21.20
N TRP A 111 -9.51 -5.61 19.90
CA TRP A 111 -9.04 -4.57 18.99
C TRP A 111 -9.52 -3.18 19.40
N LYS A 112 -10.80 -3.06 19.79
CA LYS A 112 -11.38 -1.79 20.28
C LYS A 112 -10.68 -1.29 21.55
N TYR A 113 -10.34 -2.19 22.47
CA TYR A 113 -9.64 -1.82 23.71
C TYR A 113 -8.22 -1.35 23.42
N PHE A 114 -7.49 -2.03 22.53
CA PHE A 114 -6.14 -1.61 22.16
C PHE A 114 -6.13 -0.29 21.37
N THR A 115 -7.03 -0.11 20.42
CA THR A 115 -7.10 1.14 19.65
C THR A 115 -7.51 2.34 20.50
N ASP A 116 -8.39 2.14 21.48
CA ASP A 116 -8.67 3.18 22.47
C ASP A 116 -7.46 3.46 23.39
N LEU A 117 -6.65 2.46 23.72
CA LEU A 117 -5.38 2.64 24.46
C LEU A 117 -4.35 3.40 23.63
N PHE A 118 -4.29 3.14 22.32
CA PHE A 118 -3.33 3.77 21.42
C PHE A 118 -3.46 5.29 21.35
N ASP A 119 -4.67 5.83 21.51
CA ASP A 119 -4.90 7.28 21.60
C ASP A 119 -4.15 7.92 22.77
N PHE A 120 -3.84 7.15 23.81
CA PHE A 120 -3.10 7.62 24.98
C PHE A 120 -1.59 7.40 24.91
N LEU A 121 -1.05 6.89 23.81
CA LEU A 121 0.40 6.78 23.64
C LEU A 121 1.03 8.17 23.38
N PRO A 122 2.18 8.51 24.01
CA PRO A 122 2.96 9.69 23.67
C PRO A 122 3.49 9.63 22.23
N LEU A 123 3.64 10.78 21.58
CA LEU A 123 4.14 10.85 20.20
C LEU A 123 5.67 10.85 20.13
N THR A 124 6.34 11.48 21.09
CA THR A 124 7.79 11.71 21.08
C THR A 124 8.37 11.63 22.49
N ALA A 125 9.69 11.43 22.57
CA ALA A 125 10.47 11.47 23.80
C ALA A 125 11.75 12.30 23.58
N LEU A 126 12.32 12.77 24.68
CA LEU A 126 13.56 13.53 24.70
C LEU A 126 14.50 12.94 25.74
N ILE A 127 15.65 12.44 25.29
CA ILE A 127 16.69 11.85 26.15
C ILE A 127 17.72 12.93 26.47
N ASP A 128 17.89 13.20 27.77
CA ASP A 128 18.84 14.15 28.34
C ASP A 128 18.84 15.54 27.66
N ASN A 129 17.67 15.97 27.20
CA ASN A 129 17.48 17.22 26.45
C ASN A 129 18.30 17.35 25.16
N GLN A 130 18.89 16.26 24.65
CA GLN A 130 19.80 16.30 23.51
C GLN A 130 19.36 15.39 22.35
N ILE A 131 18.67 14.28 22.63
CA ILE A 131 18.26 13.34 21.59
C ILE A 131 16.73 13.34 21.50
N PHE A 132 16.21 13.79 20.37
CA PHE A 132 14.78 13.81 20.09
C PHE A 132 14.35 12.51 19.42
N CYS A 133 13.48 11.76 20.09
CA CYS A 133 13.03 10.44 19.67
C CYS A 133 11.57 10.48 19.21
N LEU A 134 11.31 9.92 18.03
CA LEU A 134 9.97 9.84 17.45
C LEU A 134 9.86 8.64 16.52
N HIS A 135 8.64 8.35 16.06
CA HIS A 135 8.41 7.23 15.16
C HIS A 135 8.77 7.57 13.69
N GLY A 136 8.04 8.55 13.16
CA GLY A 136 8.15 9.06 11.79
C GLY A 136 9.34 10.00 11.63
N GLY A 137 9.05 11.27 11.37
CA GLY A 137 10.04 12.29 11.05
C GLY A 137 9.55 13.68 11.40
N LEU A 138 10.30 14.70 10.99
CA LEU A 138 9.96 16.09 11.30
C LEU A 138 8.70 16.55 10.55
N SER A 139 8.09 17.65 11.02
CA SER A 139 6.90 18.26 10.40
C SER A 139 7.18 19.70 9.97
N PRO A 140 6.67 20.15 8.80
CA PRO A 140 6.76 21.56 8.39
C PRO A 140 5.95 22.50 9.30
N SER A 141 5.11 21.97 10.19
CA SER A 141 4.33 22.75 11.17
C SER A 141 5.00 22.80 12.56
N ILE A 142 6.17 22.19 12.73
CA ILE A 142 6.85 22.05 14.02
C ILE A 142 8.28 22.55 13.93
N ASP A 143 8.49 23.79 14.35
CA ASP A 143 9.83 24.38 14.44
C ASP A 143 10.49 24.13 15.80
N THR A 144 9.69 23.96 16.86
CA THR A 144 10.18 23.85 18.24
C THR A 144 9.57 22.66 18.99
N LEU A 145 10.27 22.17 20.02
CA LEU A 145 9.74 21.16 20.94
C LEU A 145 8.45 21.61 21.65
N ASP A 146 8.24 22.93 21.83
CA ASP A 146 7.01 23.47 22.40
C ASP A 146 5.79 23.28 21.47
N HIS A 147 5.98 23.36 20.15
CA HIS A 147 4.90 23.05 19.21
C HIS A 147 4.45 21.59 19.35
N VAL A 148 5.37 20.66 19.60
CA VAL A 148 5.03 19.25 19.89
C VAL A 148 4.21 19.11 21.16
N ARG A 149 4.55 19.86 22.23
CA ARG A 149 3.78 19.87 23.50
C ARG A 149 2.35 20.36 23.29
N GLY A 150 2.11 21.21 22.30
CA GLY A 150 0.80 21.75 21.96
C GLY A 150 -0.15 20.79 21.23
N ILE A 151 0.34 19.64 20.75
CA ILE A 151 -0.48 18.69 19.97
C ILE A 151 -1.49 17.97 20.87
N ASP A 152 -2.77 18.01 20.49
CA ASP A 152 -3.76 17.11 21.10
C ASP A 152 -3.58 15.70 20.55
N ARG A 153 -2.90 14.85 21.31
CA ARG A 153 -2.60 13.46 20.90
C ARG A 153 -3.72 12.46 21.19
N VAL A 154 -4.69 12.80 22.05
CA VAL A 154 -5.72 11.85 22.54
C VAL A 154 -6.88 11.80 21.56
N GLN A 155 -6.59 11.28 20.38
CA GLN A 155 -7.51 11.11 19.27
C GLN A 155 -6.94 10.09 18.28
N GLU A 156 -7.77 9.66 17.33
CA GLU A 156 -7.30 8.94 16.15
C GLU A 156 -6.30 9.81 15.37
N VAL A 157 -5.30 9.17 14.76
CA VAL A 157 -4.31 9.88 13.92
C VAL A 157 -5.03 10.57 12.76
N PRO A 158 -4.95 11.91 12.63
CA PRO A 158 -5.55 12.62 11.50
C PRO A 158 -4.88 12.25 10.17
N HIS A 159 -5.57 12.49 9.05
CA HIS A 159 -5.00 12.25 7.72
C HIS A 159 -3.86 13.22 7.35
N GLU A 160 -3.82 14.40 7.96
CA GLU A 160 -2.80 15.44 7.71
C GLU A 160 -2.50 16.25 8.98
N GLY A 161 -1.41 17.02 8.96
CA GLY A 161 -1.01 17.92 10.04
C GLY A 161 0.04 17.31 10.99
N PRO A 162 0.44 18.06 12.02
CA PRO A 162 1.66 17.79 12.79
C PRO A 162 1.71 16.41 13.46
N MET A 163 0.58 15.89 13.92
CA MET A 163 0.50 14.55 14.50
C MET A 163 0.70 13.45 13.44
N CYS A 164 0.12 13.63 12.24
CA CYS A 164 0.32 12.72 11.12
C CYS A 164 1.80 12.75 10.69
N ASP A 165 2.36 13.94 10.53
CA ASP A 165 3.73 14.15 10.07
C ASP A 165 4.76 13.48 11.00
N LEU A 166 4.62 13.63 12.33
CA LEU A 166 5.51 13.01 13.33
C LEU A 166 5.49 11.47 13.28
N LEU A 167 4.43 10.86 12.75
CA LEU A 167 4.29 9.41 12.64
C LEU A 167 4.64 8.88 11.23
N TRP A 168 4.58 9.72 10.19
CA TRP A 168 4.67 9.26 8.80
C TRP A 168 5.82 9.84 7.98
N SER A 169 6.48 10.91 8.43
CA SER A 169 7.51 11.57 7.64
C SER A 169 8.83 10.80 7.61
N ASP A 170 9.60 10.99 6.53
CA ASP A 170 10.86 10.29 6.27
C ASP A 170 12.00 11.26 5.89
N PRO A 171 13.25 10.98 6.29
CA PRO A 171 14.41 11.70 5.74
C PRO A 171 14.59 11.41 4.25
N ASP A 172 15.03 12.42 3.49
CA ASP A 172 15.40 12.36 2.07
C ASP A 172 16.75 13.08 1.89
N ASP A 173 17.47 12.75 0.83
CA ASP A 173 18.74 13.38 0.45
C ASP A 173 18.53 14.76 -0.21
N ARG A 174 17.29 15.05 -0.65
CA ARG A 174 16.93 16.34 -1.23
C ARG A 174 16.81 17.42 -0.16
N CYS A 175 17.28 18.62 -0.49
CA CYS A 175 17.12 19.82 0.34
C CYS A 175 15.64 20.24 0.46
N GLY A 176 15.24 20.70 1.65
CA GLY A 176 13.92 21.20 1.98
C GLY A 176 12.88 20.12 2.24
N TRP A 177 11.60 20.51 2.18
CA TRP A 177 10.47 19.60 2.32
C TRP A 177 10.03 19.03 0.96
N GLY A 178 9.65 17.76 0.94
CA GLY A 178 9.07 17.08 -0.22
C GLY A 178 7.76 16.36 0.13
N ILE A 179 6.99 16.03 -0.90
CA ILE A 179 5.75 15.27 -0.74
C ILE A 179 6.12 13.81 -0.45
N SER A 180 5.58 13.27 0.63
CA SER A 180 5.82 11.87 1.00
C SER A 180 5.21 10.90 -0.01
N PRO A 181 5.96 9.91 -0.51
CA PRO A 181 5.43 8.86 -1.38
C PRO A 181 4.45 7.93 -0.64
N ARG A 182 4.35 8.02 0.69
CA ARG A 182 3.41 7.25 1.52
C ARG A 182 1.97 7.74 1.41
N GLY A 183 1.75 8.94 0.86
CA GLY A 183 0.44 9.59 0.85
C GLY A 183 0.04 10.21 2.19
N ALA A 184 0.95 10.22 3.17
CA ALA A 184 0.83 10.85 4.48
C ALA A 184 2.22 11.32 4.95
N GLY A 185 2.27 12.43 5.69
CA GLY A 185 3.51 13.09 6.11
C GLY A 185 4.31 13.71 4.95
N TYR A 186 5.59 14.01 5.21
CA TYR A 186 6.49 14.67 4.27
C TYR A 186 7.82 13.92 4.15
N THR A 187 8.58 14.21 3.09
CA THR A 187 10.03 13.99 3.12
C THR A 187 10.75 15.25 3.57
N PHE A 188 11.88 15.13 4.25
CA PHE A 188 12.66 16.28 4.72
C PHE A 188 14.15 16.10 4.48
N GLY A 189 14.81 17.17 4.06
CA GLY A 189 16.25 17.23 3.79
C GLY A 189 17.13 17.45 5.00
N GLN A 190 18.45 17.36 4.79
CA GLN A 190 19.47 17.61 5.80
C GLN A 190 19.40 19.03 6.37
N ASP A 191 19.10 20.03 5.55
CA ASP A 191 18.93 21.42 5.96
C ASP A 191 17.82 21.57 7.02
N ILE A 192 16.75 20.78 6.90
CA ILE A 192 15.63 20.79 7.84
C ILE A 192 16.03 20.17 9.18
N SER A 193 16.71 19.01 9.17
CA SER A 193 17.12 18.36 10.42
C SER A 193 18.23 19.12 11.15
N GLU A 194 19.19 19.70 10.42
CA GLU A 194 20.21 20.58 10.98
C GLU A 194 19.58 21.82 11.64
N ALA A 195 18.66 22.50 10.94
CA ALA A 195 17.96 23.66 11.47
C ALA A 195 17.14 23.30 12.72
N PHE A 196 16.39 22.19 12.67
CA PHE A 196 15.59 21.73 13.80
C PHE A 196 16.47 21.39 15.01
N ASN A 197 17.57 20.64 14.80
CA ASN A 197 18.49 20.28 15.87
C ASN A 197 19.14 21.52 16.48
N HIS A 198 19.66 22.42 15.65
CA HIS A 198 20.26 23.67 16.09
C HIS A 198 19.29 24.53 16.90
N ASN A 199 18.07 24.75 16.39
CA ASN A 199 17.08 25.62 17.01
C ASN A 199 16.57 25.08 18.36
N ASN A 200 16.60 23.76 18.54
CA ASN A 200 16.11 23.09 19.75
C ASN A 200 17.25 22.64 20.69
N GLY A 201 18.51 22.95 20.37
CA GLY A 201 19.66 22.53 21.16
C GLY A 201 19.89 21.02 21.20
N LEU A 202 19.46 20.31 20.15
CA LEU A 202 19.57 18.86 20.02
C LEU A 202 20.84 18.48 19.28
N THR A 203 21.33 17.27 19.57
CA THR A 203 22.46 16.66 18.87
C THR A 203 22.01 15.61 17.86
N LEU A 204 20.79 15.08 18.01
CA LEU A 204 20.31 13.95 17.22
C LEU A 204 18.79 13.86 17.18
N VAL A 205 18.26 13.53 15.99
CA VAL A 205 16.93 12.96 15.82
C VAL A 205 17.06 11.43 15.68
N ALA A 206 16.50 10.69 16.64
CA ALA A 206 16.45 9.23 16.60
C ALA A 206 15.05 8.76 16.23
N ARG A 207 14.95 7.94 15.18
CA ARG A 207 13.68 7.57 14.57
C ARG A 207 13.59 6.09 14.16
N ALA A 208 12.42 5.71 13.68
CA ALA A 208 11.95 4.34 13.44
C ALA A 208 11.48 4.11 11.98
N HIS A 209 10.52 3.20 11.74
CA HIS A 209 9.56 3.21 10.61
C HIS A 209 10.06 2.98 9.16
N GLN A 210 11.33 3.22 8.86
CA GLN A 210 11.98 2.72 7.64
C GLN A 210 12.85 1.52 7.98
N LEU A 211 12.70 0.40 7.26
CA LEU A 211 13.69 -0.66 7.35
C LEU A 211 14.99 -0.26 6.74
N VAL A 212 15.98 -0.78 7.42
CA VAL A 212 17.38 -0.70 7.11
C VAL A 212 17.91 -2.12 7.26
N MET A 213 18.65 -2.59 6.25
CA MET A 213 19.05 -4.00 6.16
C MET A 213 19.91 -4.45 7.35
N GLU A 214 20.69 -3.53 7.90
CA GLU A 214 21.59 -3.75 9.04
C GLU A 214 20.89 -3.48 10.39
N GLY A 215 19.59 -3.15 10.40
CA GLY A 215 18.87 -2.80 11.61
C GLY A 215 19.11 -1.37 12.12
N TYR A 216 20.05 -0.61 11.55
CA TYR A 216 20.14 0.84 11.74
C TYR A 216 20.74 1.53 10.48
N ASN A 217 20.52 2.84 10.33
CA ASN A 217 21.14 3.66 9.30
C ASN A 217 21.35 5.11 9.77
N TRP A 218 22.51 5.68 9.45
CA TRP A 218 22.79 7.10 9.65
C TRP A 218 22.47 7.87 8.37
N SER A 219 21.85 9.04 8.52
CA SER A 219 21.52 9.92 7.39
C SER A 219 21.76 11.39 7.76
N GLN A 220 21.79 12.26 6.74
CA GLN A 220 21.85 13.73 6.91
C GLN A 220 23.02 14.18 7.80
N ASP A 221 24.23 13.74 7.42
CA ASP A 221 25.48 13.95 8.16
C ASP A 221 25.39 13.61 9.66
N ARG A 222 24.73 12.50 9.95
CA ARG A 222 24.49 11.98 11.31
C ARG A 222 23.57 12.84 12.19
N ASN A 223 22.85 13.80 11.63
CA ASN A 223 21.77 14.51 12.35
C ASN A 223 20.55 13.63 12.61
N VAL A 224 20.38 12.56 11.80
CA VAL A 224 19.24 11.64 11.90
C VAL A 224 19.73 10.20 11.88
N VAL A 225 19.26 9.40 12.85
CA VAL A 225 19.44 7.94 12.86
C VAL A 225 18.10 7.23 12.73
N THR A 226 18.04 6.27 11.82
CA THR A 226 16.94 5.31 11.73
C THR A 226 17.37 4.02 12.40
N ILE A 227 16.63 3.58 13.41
CA ILE A 227 16.79 2.28 14.06
C ILE A 227 15.72 1.35 13.51
N PHE A 228 15.94 0.03 13.51
CA PHE A 228 15.01 -1.02 13.10
C PHE A 228 15.25 -2.31 13.88
N SER A 229 14.42 -2.62 14.89
CA SER A 229 14.65 -3.78 15.79
C SER A 229 13.82 -5.02 15.45
N ALA A 230 13.50 -5.26 14.18
CA ALA A 230 12.79 -6.47 13.75
C ALA A 230 13.54 -7.28 12.69
N PRO A 231 14.12 -8.42 13.06
CA PRO A 231 15.00 -9.18 12.17
C PRO A 231 14.19 -10.08 11.22
N ASN A 232 14.80 -10.48 10.10
CA ASN A 232 14.20 -11.24 8.98
C ASN A 232 12.75 -10.89 8.74
N TYR A 233 12.63 -9.67 8.27
CA TYR A 233 11.42 -8.97 8.41
C TYR A 233 10.29 -9.44 7.46
N CYS A 234 9.03 -9.37 7.90
CA CYS A 234 7.89 -10.08 7.27
C CYS A 234 8.18 -11.56 6.96
N TYR A 235 9.11 -12.18 7.71
CA TYR A 235 9.63 -13.53 7.49
C TYR A 235 10.32 -13.77 6.12
N ARG A 236 10.74 -12.71 5.42
CA ARG A 236 11.26 -12.81 4.04
C ARG A 236 12.36 -11.82 3.65
N CYS A 237 12.54 -10.73 4.39
CA CYS A 237 13.44 -9.65 3.97
C CYS A 237 14.90 -9.91 4.29
N GLY A 238 15.22 -10.83 5.22
CA GLY A 238 16.59 -11.20 5.53
C GLY A 238 17.47 -10.11 6.17
N ASN A 239 16.89 -8.99 6.61
CA ASN A 239 17.59 -7.95 7.37
C ASN A 239 17.91 -8.40 8.80
N GLN A 240 18.89 -7.73 9.39
CA GLN A 240 19.14 -7.75 10.83
C GLN A 240 18.27 -6.71 11.54
N ALA A 241 18.15 -6.88 12.85
CA ALA A 241 17.60 -5.89 13.75
C ALA A 241 18.72 -5.18 14.52
N ALA A 242 18.48 -3.97 15.02
CA ALA A 242 19.39 -3.31 15.96
C ALA A 242 18.68 -2.61 17.11
N ILE A 243 19.36 -2.52 18.25
CA ILE A 243 19.02 -1.70 19.41
C ILE A 243 20.08 -0.60 19.53
N MET A 244 19.68 0.64 19.80
CA MET A 244 20.64 1.70 20.14
C MET A 244 20.84 1.72 21.64
N GLU A 245 22.02 1.36 22.13
CA GLU A 245 22.38 1.50 23.54
C GLU A 245 23.01 2.88 23.76
N ILE A 246 22.56 3.62 24.77
CA ILE A 246 23.08 4.94 25.13
C ILE A 246 23.60 4.86 26.56
N ASP A 247 24.83 5.32 26.78
CA ASP A 247 25.45 5.40 28.10
C ASP A 247 25.22 6.76 28.79
N GLU A 248 25.67 6.88 30.03
CA GLU A 248 25.57 8.11 30.84
C GLU A 248 26.29 9.33 30.23
N LYS A 249 27.16 9.12 29.23
CA LYS A 249 27.87 10.18 28.51
C LYS A 249 27.23 10.50 27.17
N LEU A 250 26.03 9.96 26.91
CA LEU A 250 25.32 10.00 25.63
C LEU A 250 26.11 9.40 24.46
N SER A 251 27.07 8.53 24.77
CA SER A 251 27.73 7.73 23.74
C SER A 251 26.78 6.61 23.35
N TYR A 252 26.63 6.41 22.05
CA TYR A 252 25.73 5.40 21.52
C TYR A 252 26.45 4.26 20.83
N THR A 253 25.96 3.05 21.04
CA THR A 253 26.40 1.84 20.33
C THR A 253 25.19 1.10 19.77
N PHE A 254 25.38 0.33 18.69
CA PHE A 254 24.30 -0.44 18.08
C PHE A 254 24.51 -1.93 18.33
N LEU A 255 23.54 -2.57 18.98
CA LEU A 255 23.52 -4.00 19.20
C LEU A 255 22.66 -4.64 18.10
N GLN A 256 23.33 -5.20 17.08
CA GLN A 256 22.66 -5.88 15.98
C GLN A 256 22.35 -7.33 16.34
N PHE A 257 21.23 -7.86 15.84
CA PHE A 257 20.81 -9.22 16.08
C PHE A 257 20.00 -9.84 14.95
N ASP A 258 20.17 -11.16 14.82
CA ASP A 258 19.49 -12.01 13.85
C ASP A 258 18.16 -12.56 14.43
N PRO A 259 17.30 -13.15 13.60
CA PRO A 259 16.04 -13.74 14.06
C PRO A 259 16.27 -14.90 15.04
N ALA A 260 15.39 -15.02 16.03
CA ALA A 260 15.47 -16.09 17.01
C ALA A 260 15.30 -17.49 16.37
N PRO A 261 16.08 -18.51 16.78
CA PRO A 261 15.93 -19.88 16.28
C PRO A 261 14.54 -20.46 16.57
N ARG A 262 13.88 -21.05 15.57
CA ARG A 262 12.57 -21.70 15.74
C ARG A 262 12.75 -23.15 16.18
N ALA A 263 12.34 -23.49 17.40
CA ALA A 263 12.35 -24.87 17.88
C ALA A 263 11.04 -25.60 17.46
N GLY A 264 11.14 -26.61 16.58
CA GLY A 264 10.13 -27.63 16.30
C GLY A 264 8.67 -27.18 16.16
N GLU A 265 8.23 -26.84 14.95
CA GLU A 265 6.84 -26.46 14.66
C GLU A 265 5.86 -27.64 14.88
N PRO A 266 4.81 -27.52 15.72
CA PRO A 266 3.57 -28.23 15.47
C PRO A 266 2.95 -27.65 14.19
N LEU A 267 2.43 -28.51 13.31
CA LEU A 267 1.70 -28.16 12.10
C LEU A 267 0.52 -27.21 12.38
N VAL A 268 0.80 -25.92 12.50
CA VAL A 268 -0.18 -24.88 12.21
C VAL A 268 -0.31 -24.93 10.69
N SER A 269 -1.49 -25.35 10.21
CA SER A 269 -1.89 -25.34 8.79
C SER A 269 -1.17 -24.22 8.02
N ARG A 270 -0.32 -24.60 7.05
CA ARG A 270 0.46 -23.70 6.18
C ARG A 270 -0.45 -22.90 5.23
N ARG A 271 -1.37 -22.09 5.77
CA ARG A 271 -1.94 -20.93 5.10
C ARG A 271 -1.31 -19.70 5.72
N VAL A 272 -0.42 -19.05 4.97
CA VAL A 272 -0.01 -17.67 5.23
C VAL A 272 -1.27 -16.82 5.04
N PRO A 273 -1.79 -16.13 6.07
CA PRO A 273 -2.90 -15.19 5.95
C PRO A 273 -2.58 -14.06 4.97
N ASP A 274 -3.57 -13.63 4.20
CA ASP A 274 -3.38 -12.82 2.98
C ASP A 274 -2.92 -11.36 3.20
N TYR A 275 -2.97 -10.82 4.43
CA TYR A 275 -2.53 -9.45 4.77
C TYR A 275 -1.00 -9.26 4.83
N PHE A 276 -0.21 -10.33 4.66
CA PHE A 276 1.26 -10.26 4.61
C PHE A 276 1.83 -9.67 3.31
N LEU A 277 1.02 -9.42 2.28
CA LEU A 277 1.51 -9.22 0.90
C LEU A 277 1.15 -7.88 0.23
N GLY A 278 0.55 -6.92 0.94
CA GLY A 278 0.15 -5.62 0.38
C GLY A 278 1.08 -4.47 0.76
N TRP A 279 1.69 -3.82 -0.24
CA TRP A 279 2.42 -2.54 -0.17
C TRP A 279 3.75 -2.54 0.57
N GLY A 280 4.70 -1.79 0.01
CA GLY A 280 6.10 -1.69 0.38
C GLY A 280 6.29 -1.88 1.87
N LEU A 281 6.71 -3.11 2.17
CA LEU A 281 7.20 -3.67 3.42
C LEU A 281 6.52 -3.19 4.72
N TYR A 282 6.39 -4.08 5.68
CA TYR A 282 6.51 -3.74 7.09
C TYR A 282 5.59 -4.42 8.16
N HIS A 283 5.97 -5.59 8.80
CA HIS A 283 5.87 -5.96 10.27
C HIS A 283 6.82 -7.10 10.77
N MET A 284 7.26 -7.23 12.04
CA MET A 284 7.02 -6.58 13.36
C MET A 284 7.89 -5.33 13.60
N VAL A 285 7.59 -4.40 14.51
CA VAL A 285 8.56 -3.35 14.85
C VAL A 285 8.68 -3.24 16.36
N MET A 286 9.93 -3.29 16.83
CA MET A 286 10.31 -2.55 18.01
C MET A 286 11.48 -1.67 17.62
N HIS A 287 11.64 -0.54 18.28
CA HIS A 287 12.84 0.26 18.17
C HIS A 287 13.20 0.65 19.57
N VAL A 288 14.24 0.00 20.08
CA VAL A 288 14.65 0.23 21.45
C VAL A 288 15.85 1.15 21.49
N VAL A 289 15.72 2.18 22.31
CA VAL A 289 16.86 2.81 22.95
C VAL A 289 17.00 2.23 24.36
N SER A 290 18.17 1.67 24.66
CA SER A 290 18.49 0.98 25.92
C SER A 290 19.54 1.78 26.71
N GLU A 291 19.32 2.03 28.00
CA GLU A 291 20.31 2.68 28.89
C GLU A 291 20.67 1.73 30.03
N LYS A 292 21.98 1.53 30.30
CA LYS A 292 22.49 0.76 31.44
C LYS A 292 23.08 1.70 32.50
N ASP A 293 22.56 1.68 33.73
CA ASP A 293 23.30 1.12 34.88
C ASP A 293 22.59 1.21 36.27
N VAL A 294 22.90 0.17 37.05
CA VAL A 294 23.00 -0.04 38.51
C VAL A 294 22.43 1.04 39.47
N TRP A 295 21.25 0.72 40.01
CA TRP A 295 20.60 1.16 41.28
C TRP A 295 20.35 2.66 41.58
N LYS A 296 19.06 2.91 41.87
CA LYS A 296 18.40 3.99 42.64
C LYS A 296 18.59 5.44 42.16
N VAL A 297 17.61 5.94 41.38
CA VAL A 297 17.27 7.37 41.38
C VAL A 297 15.74 7.58 41.32
N LYS A 298 15.26 8.49 42.18
CA LYS A 298 13.89 9.01 42.27
C LYS A 298 13.53 9.76 40.99
N VAL A 299 12.41 9.41 40.37
CA VAL A 299 11.73 10.30 39.42
C VAL A 299 10.99 11.38 40.22
N ASN A 300 11.45 12.62 40.13
CA ASN A 300 10.68 13.77 40.62
C ASN A 300 9.60 14.09 39.58
N VAL A 301 8.37 13.73 39.88
CA VAL A 301 7.19 14.28 39.20
C VAL A 301 6.94 15.66 39.82
N GLY A 302 7.57 16.69 39.27
CA GLY A 302 7.46 18.07 39.73
C GLY A 302 6.95 18.98 38.62
N ILE A 303 5.71 19.44 38.75
CA ILE A 303 5.25 20.69 38.12
C ILE A 303 6.00 21.81 38.84
N GLY A 304 6.86 22.58 38.15
CA GLY A 304 7.54 23.69 38.82
C GLY A 304 8.55 24.47 37.97
N ASP A 305 8.35 25.77 38.00
CA ASP A 305 9.10 26.89 37.41
C ASP A 305 10.63 26.80 37.36
N ILE A 306 11.15 27.49 36.35
CA ILE A 306 12.55 27.91 36.22
C ILE A 306 12.92 28.77 37.45
N THR A 307 13.70 28.24 38.39
CA THR A 307 14.71 29.02 39.12
C THR A 307 15.73 28.16 39.89
N GLN A 308 17.01 28.53 39.66
CA GLN A 308 18.23 28.32 40.46
C GLN A 308 18.91 26.94 40.55
N ARG A 309 20.17 26.95 40.08
CA ARG A 309 21.22 25.94 40.27
C ARG A 309 21.67 25.82 41.74
N LYS A 310 21.86 24.58 42.22
CA LYS A 310 23.13 23.99 42.73
C LYS A 310 22.81 22.71 43.50
N ASP A 311 23.19 21.56 42.95
CA ASP A 311 23.95 20.53 43.67
C ASP A 311 24.42 19.45 42.70
N LYS A 312 25.70 19.07 42.81
CA LYS A 312 26.37 18.09 41.96
C LYS A 312 26.26 16.70 42.61
N THR A 313 25.46 15.83 42.00
CA THR A 313 25.56 14.36 42.11
C THR A 313 25.51 13.77 40.70
N PRO A 314 26.15 12.62 40.42
CA PRO A 314 26.21 12.06 39.07
C PRO A 314 24.79 11.76 38.59
N THR A 315 24.39 12.37 37.48
CA THR A 315 23.06 12.29 36.88
C THR A 315 23.01 11.12 35.92
N SER A 316 22.13 10.14 36.18
CA SER A 316 21.71 9.20 35.12
C SER A 316 20.94 9.97 34.05
N SER A 317 20.98 9.51 32.81
CA SER A 317 20.30 10.16 31.69
C SER A 317 18.79 10.15 31.93
N THR A 318 18.13 11.28 31.69
CA THR A 318 16.68 11.41 31.98
C THR A 318 15.89 11.32 30.68
N VAL A 319 14.93 10.39 30.58
CA VAL A 319 13.96 10.35 29.48
C VAL A 319 12.75 11.17 29.86
N SER A 320 12.43 12.21 29.09
CA SER A 320 11.24 13.05 29.28
C SER A 320 10.27 12.88 28.11
N LEU A 321 8.97 12.84 28.43
CA LEU A 321 7.91 12.81 27.42
C LEU A 321 7.54 14.23 27.02
N ILE A 322 7.50 14.53 25.73
CA ILE A 322 7.05 15.82 25.23
C ILE A 322 5.55 15.73 24.96
N SER A 323 4.73 16.23 25.89
CA SER A 323 3.27 16.21 25.77
C SER A 323 2.60 17.36 26.53
N HIS A 324 1.34 17.64 26.19
CA HIS A 324 0.56 18.71 26.82
C HIS A 324 0.39 18.48 28.34
N PRO A 325 0.67 19.47 29.21
CA PRO A 325 0.74 19.30 30.67
C PRO A 325 -0.60 18.94 31.35
N GLN A 326 -1.73 19.09 30.66
CA GLN A 326 -3.07 18.79 31.17
C GLN A 326 -3.65 17.43 30.72
N LYS A 327 -2.89 16.63 29.96
CA LYS A 327 -3.39 15.33 29.46
C LYS A 327 -3.00 14.20 30.42
N PRO A 328 -3.87 13.17 30.59
CA PRO A 328 -3.62 12.10 31.54
C PRO A 328 -2.34 11.34 31.18
N ASP A 329 -1.57 10.99 32.21
CA ASP A 329 -0.48 10.03 32.07
C ASP A 329 -1.02 8.64 31.71
N PHE A 330 -0.14 7.71 31.34
CA PHE A 330 -0.55 6.37 30.92
C PHE A 330 -1.37 5.61 32.00
N SER A 331 -1.15 5.89 33.29
CA SER A 331 -1.89 5.25 34.38
C SER A 331 -3.31 5.82 34.49
N ALA A 332 -3.44 7.15 34.43
CA ALA A 332 -4.73 7.84 34.43
C ALA A 332 -5.55 7.53 33.16
N ALA A 333 -4.89 7.36 32.02
CA ALA A 333 -5.49 6.88 30.77
C ALA A 333 -6.11 5.49 30.90
N LEU A 334 -5.37 4.57 31.54
CA LEU A 334 -5.86 3.22 31.79
C LEU A 334 -7.08 3.24 32.73
N GLU A 335 -7.07 4.08 33.77
CA GLU A 335 -8.25 4.27 34.65
C GLU A 335 -9.46 4.82 33.91
N GLN A 336 -9.27 5.80 33.00
CA GLN A 336 -10.34 6.33 32.16
C GLN A 336 -10.93 5.25 31.23
N LEU A 337 -10.08 4.40 30.66
CA LEU A 337 -10.51 3.30 29.79
C LEU A 337 -11.25 2.21 30.57
N LEU A 338 -10.72 1.81 31.72
CA LEU A 338 -11.39 0.88 32.62
C LEU A 338 -12.77 1.41 33.00
N SER A 339 -12.85 2.69 33.39
CA SER A 339 -14.12 3.36 33.67
C SER A 339 -15.09 3.36 32.47
N LYS A 340 -14.61 3.70 31.27
CA LYS A 340 -15.40 3.74 30.02
C LYS A 340 -16.06 2.40 29.71
N TYR A 341 -15.38 1.30 30.02
CA TYR A 341 -15.86 -0.06 29.77
C TYR A 341 -16.62 -0.68 30.96
N GLY A 342 -16.99 0.13 31.96
CA GLY A 342 -17.77 -0.32 33.12
C GLY A 342 -16.94 -0.97 34.22
N PHE A 343 -15.61 -0.93 34.12
CA PHE A 343 -14.68 -1.32 35.18
C PHE A 343 -14.41 -0.09 36.08
N THR A 344 -15.37 0.34 36.91
CA THR A 344 -15.27 1.58 37.72
C THR A 344 -14.93 1.29 39.20
N GLY A 345 -13.92 1.98 39.76
CA GLY A 345 -13.68 2.04 41.23
C GLY A 345 -12.24 1.90 41.77
N ALA A 346 -11.17 2.02 40.97
CA ALA A 346 -9.79 1.84 41.43
C ALA A 346 -9.17 3.13 42.04
N PRO A 347 -8.52 3.09 43.22
CA PRO A 347 -7.59 4.13 43.64
C PRO A 347 -6.14 3.80 43.22
N THR A 348 -5.49 4.77 42.59
CA THR A 348 -4.12 4.77 42.02
C THR A 348 -2.98 4.87 43.05
N ARG A 349 -3.11 4.27 44.24
CA ARG A 349 -2.01 4.23 45.22
C ARG A 349 -1.64 2.80 45.57
N ALA A 350 -0.72 2.23 44.79
CA ALA A 350 0.06 1.09 45.25
C ALA A 350 0.92 1.56 46.43
N GLN A 351 0.50 1.30 47.66
CA GLN A 351 1.44 1.30 48.77
C GLN A 351 2.46 0.19 48.51
N VAL A 352 3.73 0.57 48.56
CA VAL A 352 4.85 -0.38 48.63
C VAL A 352 4.63 -1.22 49.88
N ILE A 353 4.23 -2.47 49.70
CA ILE A 353 4.31 -3.47 50.77
C ILE A 353 5.78 -3.88 50.80
N ASP A 354 6.53 -3.37 51.78
CA ASP A 354 7.82 -3.94 52.15
C ASP A 354 7.60 -5.42 52.48
N VAL A 355 8.21 -6.29 51.69
CA VAL A 355 8.24 -7.73 52.00
C VAL A 355 9.21 -7.90 53.18
N PRO A 356 8.79 -8.52 54.29
CA PRO A 356 9.66 -8.72 55.44
C PRO A 356 10.84 -9.60 55.05
N SER A 357 12.02 -9.13 55.42
CA SER A 357 13.27 -9.88 55.40
C SER A 357 13.20 -11.02 56.42
N ASP A 358 12.70 -12.20 56.05
CA ASP A 358 12.98 -13.44 56.77
C ASP A 358 12.47 -14.68 56.02
N LEU A 359 13.38 -15.42 55.37
CA LEU A 359 13.25 -16.87 55.19
C LEU A 359 14.64 -17.52 55.27
N PRO A 360 14.74 -18.76 55.80
CA PRO A 360 15.86 -19.17 56.64
C PRO A 360 16.95 -19.90 55.84
N THR A 361 18.18 -19.60 56.20
CA THR A 361 19.37 -20.39 55.83
C THR A 361 19.24 -21.83 56.33
N LYS A 362 19.16 -22.82 55.44
CA LYS A 362 19.67 -24.18 55.71
C LYS A 362 20.44 -24.74 54.53
N ARG A 363 21.76 -24.65 54.67
CA ARG A 363 22.77 -25.48 54.01
C ARG A 363 22.40 -26.97 54.11
N LYS A 364 22.49 -27.70 53.00
CA LYS A 364 23.06 -29.06 53.00
C LYS A 364 23.94 -29.26 51.77
N THR A 365 25.23 -29.39 52.05
CA THR A 365 26.32 -29.85 51.20
C THR A 365 26.13 -31.31 50.76
N ARG A 366 26.51 -31.66 49.53
CA ARG A 366 27.28 -32.87 49.20
C ARG A 366 27.97 -32.76 47.83
N ARG A 367 29.06 -33.49 47.69
CA ARG A 367 30.30 -33.22 46.92
C ARG A 367 30.52 -34.33 45.86
N TRP A 368 31.48 -34.13 44.95
CA TRP A 368 32.15 -35.07 44.02
C TRP A 368 31.46 -35.34 42.66
N SER A 369 32.11 -35.50 41.49
CA SER A 369 33.48 -35.30 40.97
C SER A 369 33.53 -35.73 39.49
N THR A 370 34.39 -35.08 38.68
CA THR A 370 35.18 -35.61 37.52
C THR A 370 34.51 -36.40 36.38
N PHE A 371 34.72 -35.96 35.12
CA PHE A 371 35.38 -36.75 34.06
C PHE A 371 35.87 -35.88 32.86
N PHE A 372 37.08 -36.23 32.40
CA PHE A 372 37.93 -35.83 31.25
C PHE A 372 37.22 -35.67 29.87
N SER A 373 37.75 -35.12 28.75
CA SER A 373 39.07 -34.62 28.29
C SER A 373 38.90 -33.90 26.92
N ARG A 374 39.70 -32.84 26.71
CA ARG A 374 40.46 -32.37 25.51
C ARG A 374 40.04 -32.83 24.10
N HIS A 375 40.08 -31.90 23.12
CA HIS A 375 41.19 -31.78 22.14
C HIS A 375 41.21 -30.39 21.43
N LYS A 376 42.43 -29.85 21.27
CA LYS A 376 42.87 -28.71 20.43
C LYS A 376 43.66 -29.30 19.24
N PRO A 377 43.86 -28.63 18.09
CA PRO A 377 44.97 -27.64 17.90
C PRO A 377 44.62 -26.48 16.90
N SER A 378 45.07 -25.21 17.00
CA SER A 378 46.37 -24.55 16.66
C SER A 378 47.04 -25.00 15.35
N ALA A 379 47.72 -24.21 14.49
CA ALA A 379 47.85 -22.79 14.16
C ALA A 379 48.87 -22.71 12.98
N SER A 380 48.91 -21.58 12.25
CA SER A 380 50.03 -21.00 11.47
C SER A 380 50.38 -21.50 10.05
N GLY A 381 50.66 -20.53 9.15
CA GLY A 381 51.31 -20.69 7.85
C GLY A 381 51.14 -19.45 6.95
N SER A 382 52.24 -18.83 6.52
CA SER A 382 52.42 -17.46 6.02
C SER A 382 52.49 -17.28 4.48
N GLU A 383 52.22 -16.05 4.04
CA GLU A 383 52.63 -15.25 2.85
C GLU A 383 53.37 -15.89 1.64
N HIS A 384 52.96 -15.52 0.41
CA HIS A 384 53.79 -14.82 -0.60
C HIS A 384 53.00 -14.35 -1.86
N TYR A 385 53.46 -13.23 -2.41
CA TYR A 385 53.05 -12.49 -3.63
C TYR A 385 53.26 -13.25 -4.97
N LEU A 386 52.45 -12.95 -6.01
CA LEU A 386 52.87 -12.45 -7.35
C LEU A 386 51.71 -12.29 -8.37
N ASN A 387 51.85 -11.26 -9.21
CA ASN A 387 51.02 -10.85 -10.35
C ASN A 387 51.04 -11.85 -11.53
N SER A 388 49.98 -11.88 -12.38
CA SER A 388 50.01 -11.50 -13.83
C SER A 388 48.95 -12.19 -14.74
N THR A 389 48.15 -11.36 -15.44
CA THR A 389 47.75 -11.40 -16.88
C THR A 389 47.11 -12.63 -17.59
N SER A 390 45.86 -12.41 -18.06
CA SER A 390 45.26 -12.61 -19.41
C SER A 390 45.15 -13.98 -20.14
N ASN A 391 43.88 -14.40 -20.36
CA ASN A 391 43.23 -14.95 -21.59
C ASN A 391 43.67 -16.30 -22.23
N PRO A 392 42.85 -16.96 -23.10
CA PRO A 392 41.54 -17.60 -22.85
C PRO A 392 41.44 -19.04 -23.44
N GLY A 393 40.41 -19.81 -23.05
CA GLY A 393 39.81 -20.85 -23.91
C GLY A 393 39.82 -22.30 -23.41
N GLN A 394 38.71 -22.98 -23.75
CA GLN A 394 38.41 -24.42 -23.71
C GLN A 394 37.70 -25.00 -22.47
N GLU A 395 36.37 -25.11 -22.59
CA GLU A 395 35.52 -26.19 -22.07
C GLU A 395 35.66 -27.48 -22.93
N PRO A 396 35.04 -28.64 -22.59
CA PRO A 396 34.28 -29.00 -21.37
C PRO A 396 34.66 -30.39 -20.77
N THR A 397 34.22 -30.68 -19.53
CA THR A 397 33.45 -31.91 -19.17
C THR A 397 33.19 -32.04 -17.65
N THR A 398 31.90 -31.93 -17.31
CA THR A 398 31.14 -32.66 -16.27
C THR A 398 31.85 -33.22 -15.04
N THR A 399 31.50 -32.71 -13.86
CA THR A 399 30.97 -33.53 -12.74
C THR A 399 30.12 -32.64 -11.83
N ALA A 400 28.98 -33.17 -11.42
CA ALA A 400 27.98 -32.51 -10.62
C ALA A 400 28.48 -32.22 -9.20
N ASP A 401 28.23 -31.01 -8.69
CA ASP A 401 28.22 -30.79 -7.26
C ASP A 401 27.09 -29.85 -6.83
N VAL A 402 26.41 -30.30 -5.79
CA VAL A 402 25.14 -29.80 -5.28
C VAL A 402 25.46 -28.68 -4.28
N GLY A 403 25.42 -27.43 -4.73
CA GLY A 403 25.67 -26.24 -3.90
C GLY A 403 24.77 -25.08 -4.32
N GLY A 404 23.47 -25.21 -4.03
CA GLY A 404 22.44 -24.26 -4.45
C GLY A 404 22.30 -23.04 -3.52
N LEU A 405 22.46 -21.86 -4.14
CA LEU A 405 21.65 -20.65 -3.95
C LEU A 405 21.76 -19.89 -2.63
N MET A 406 22.81 -19.07 -2.52
CA MET A 406 22.70 -17.75 -1.88
C MET A 406 23.50 -16.72 -2.69
N GLY A 407 22.83 -15.65 -3.12
CA GLY A 407 23.44 -14.53 -3.84
C GLY A 407 23.15 -14.51 -5.34
N ARG A 408 21.92 -14.17 -5.75
CA ARG A 408 21.71 -13.55 -7.06
C ARG A 408 21.49 -12.05 -6.84
N TYR A 409 22.51 -11.26 -7.18
CA TYR A 409 22.27 -9.97 -7.81
C TYR A 409 21.21 -10.21 -8.88
N VAL A 410 20.06 -9.51 -8.83
CA VAL A 410 19.08 -9.58 -9.93
C VAL A 410 19.71 -8.88 -11.12
N MET A 411 20.56 -9.61 -11.85
CA MET A 411 21.08 -9.23 -13.15
C MET A 411 19.89 -8.87 -14.02
N GLU A 412 19.91 -7.68 -14.62
CA GLU A 412 18.89 -7.31 -15.59
C GLU A 412 18.86 -8.36 -16.70
N LEU A 413 17.69 -8.94 -16.94
CA LEU A 413 17.57 -9.98 -17.95
C LEU A 413 17.55 -9.33 -19.33
N PRO A 414 18.41 -9.78 -20.27
CA PRO A 414 18.40 -9.28 -21.62
C PRO A 414 17.01 -9.47 -22.27
N LEU A 415 16.53 -8.44 -22.98
CA LEU A 415 15.17 -8.42 -23.56
C LEU A 415 14.93 -9.56 -24.57
N ASP A 416 15.97 -10.02 -25.25
CA ASP A 416 15.96 -11.15 -26.19
C ASP A 416 15.80 -12.52 -25.51
N LYS A 417 15.95 -12.59 -24.18
CA LYS A 417 15.75 -13.81 -23.38
C LYS A 417 14.37 -13.89 -22.72
N LEU A 418 13.47 -12.97 -23.08
CA LEU A 418 12.14 -12.88 -22.50
C LEU A 418 11.09 -13.43 -23.48
N GLU A 419 10.17 -14.22 -22.93
CA GLU A 419 9.02 -14.78 -23.64
C GLU A 419 7.73 -14.12 -23.16
N LEU A 420 6.85 -13.77 -24.11
CA LEU A 420 5.48 -13.39 -23.84
C LEU A 420 4.59 -14.62 -23.97
N ARG A 421 3.78 -14.90 -22.95
CA ARG A 421 2.86 -16.03 -22.96
C ARG A 421 1.57 -15.77 -22.20
N ARG A 422 0.59 -16.64 -22.43
CA ARG A 422 -0.64 -16.66 -21.63
C ARG A 422 -0.29 -17.12 -20.22
N ALA A 423 -0.81 -16.43 -19.22
CA ALA A 423 -0.57 -16.75 -17.82
C ALA A 423 -1.13 -18.13 -17.47
N SER A 424 -0.36 -18.94 -16.73
CA SER A 424 -0.92 -20.08 -16.01
C SER A 424 -1.83 -19.59 -14.88
N ARG A 425 -2.70 -20.45 -14.33
CA ARG A 425 -3.60 -20.05 -13.24
C ARG A 425 -2.86 -19.47 -12.03
N ALA A 426 -1.68 -20.00 -11.72
CA ALA A 426 -0.84 -19.47 -10.65
C ALA A 426 -0.30 -18.07 -10.98
N GLN A 427 0.13 -17.84 -12.22
CA GLN A 427 0.57 -16.53 -12.70
C GLN A 427 -0.57 -15.51 -12.77
N GLU A 428 -1.80 -15.91 -13.11
CA GLU A 428 -2.98 -15.05 -13.04
C GLU A 428 -3.21 -14.56 -11.62
N ILE A 429 -3.26 -15.48 -10.65
CA ILE A 429 -3.46 -15.14 -9.23
C ILE A 429 -2.32 -14.22 -8.75
N HIS A 430 -1.07 -14.52 -9.11
CA HIS A 430 0.07 -13.69 -8.75
C HIS A 430 -0.02 -12.29 -9.38
N SER A 431 -0.34 -12.20 -10.68
CA SER A 431 -0.54 -10.93 -11.40
C SER A 431 -1.62 -10.08 -10.72
N ARG A 432 -2.74 -10.67 -10.33
CA ARG A 432 -3.81 -9.96 -9.59
C ARG A 432 -3.31 -9.44 -8.24
N LYS A 433 -2.64 -10.28 -7.45
CA LYS A 433 -2.06 -9.85 -6.16
C LYS A 433 -1.06 -8.71 -6.34
N SER A 434 -0.21 -8.77 -7.36
CA SER A 434 0.81 -7.77 -7.64
C SER A 434 0.22 -6.44 -8.14
N THR A 435 -0.89 -6.48 -8.89
CA THR A 435 -1.56 -5.28 -9.43
C THR A 435 -2.51 -4.61 -8.42
N ALA A 436 -2.86 -5.30 -7.34
CA ALA A 436 -3.65 -4.73 -6.23
C ALA A 436 -3.03 -3.44 -5.68
N VAL A 437 -1.70 -3.34 -5.72
CA VAL A 437 -0.92 -2.14 -5.36
C VAL A 437 -1.24 -0.91 -6.22
N GLN A 438 -1.99 -1.02 -7.31
CA GLN A 438 -2.42 0.14 -8.09
C GLN A 438 -3.94 0.22 -8.22
N TRP A 439 -4.62 -0.93 -8.22
CA TRP A 439 -6.02 -0.99 -8.63
C TRP A 439 -6.97 -1.55 -7.57
N ALA A 440 -6.48 -1.99 -6.40
CA ALA A 440 -7.36 -2.37 -5.29
C ALA A 440 -8.17 -1.17 -4.76
N LYS A 441 -7.58 0.03 -4.81
CA LYS A 441 -8.20 1.27 -4.33
C LYS A 441 -8.59 1.19 -2.85
N TRP A 442 -9.83 0.83 -2.56
CA TRP A 442 -10.45 0.72 -1.22
C TRP A 442 -10.78 -0.72 -0.85
N TYR A 443 -10.46 -1.68 -1.71
CA TYR A 443 -10.60 -3.10 -1.39
C TYR A 443 -9.40 -3.59 -0.59
N ASP A 444 -9.69 -4.47 0.37
CA ASP A 444 -8.69 -5.42 0.86
C ASP A 444 -8.34 -6.44 -0.25
N MET A 445 -7.35 -7.29 0.00
CA MET A 445 -6.90 -8.24 -1.02
C MET A 445 -8.00 -9.22 -1.43
N GLU A 446 -8.77 -9.74 -0.47
CA GLU A 446 -9.84 -10.70 -0.73
C GLU A 446 -10.97 -10.06 -1.55
N GLY A 447 -11.43 -8.88 -1.15
CA GLY A 447 -12.45 -8.14 -1.88
C GLY A 447 -11.98 -7.71 -3.26
N TYR A 448 -10.71 -7.33 -3.44
CA TYR A 448 -10.17 -7.00 -4.76
C TYR A 448 -10.14 -8.23 -5.67
N LEU A 449 -9.68 -9.37 -5.16
CA LEU A 449 -9.65 -10.63 -5.90
C LEU A 449 -11.07 -11.13 -6.23
N GLY A 450 -11.99 -11.07 -5.26
CA GLY A 450 -13.40 -11.44 -5.44
C GLY A 450 -14.11 -10.53 -6.45
N ARG A 451 -13.81 -9.23 -6.43
CA ARG A 451 -14.28 -8.30 -7.46
C ARG A 451 -13.75 -8.68 -8.84
N LEU A 452 -12.45 -8.96 -8.98
CA LEU A 452 -11.90 -9.37 -10.27
C LEU A 452 -12.55 -10.67 -10.75
N GLU A 453 -12.73 -11.65 -9.87
CA GLU A 453 -13.42 -12.90 -10.18
C GLU A 453 -14.86 -12.66 -10.63
N TYR A 454 -15.61 -11.79 -9.95
CA TYR A 454 -16.95 -11.40 -10.37
C TYR A 454 -16.94 -10.72 -11.75
N LEU A 455 -16.08 -9.72 -11.95
CA LEU A 455 -15.98 -9.01 -13.23
C LEU A 455 -15.62 -9.97 -14.37
N GLU A 456 -14.73 -10.92 -14.12
CA GLU A 456 -14.32 -11.95 -15.09
C GLU A 456 -15.35 -13.06 -15.28
N SER A 457 -16.35 -13.18 -14.40
CA SER A 457 -17.47 -14.11 -14.58
C SER A 457 -18.54 -13.58 -15.54
N LEU A 458 -18.53 -12.28 -15.82
CA LEU A 458 -19.47 -11.66 -16.75
C LEU A 458 -19.23 -12.16 -18.17
N ASP A 459 -20.29 -12.16 -18.99
CA ASP A 459 -20.30 -12.62 -20.38
C ASP A 459 -19.19 -12.02 -21.26
N HIS A 460 -18.70 -10.83 -20.92
CA HIS A 460 -17.59 -10.23 -21.63
C HIS A 460 -16.29 -11.03 -21.49
N ALA A 461 -16.00 -11.68 -20.38
CA ALA A 461 -14.71 -12.35 -20.15
C ALA A 461 -14.70 -13.86 -20.50
N ASN A 462 -15.86 -14.42 -20.83
CA ASN A 462 -16.03 -15.84 -21.16
C ASN A 462 -15.44 -16.23 -22.54
N ASP A 463 -15.39 -17.54 -22.81
CA ASP A 463 -14.98 -18.14 -24.10
C ASP A 463 -13.61 -17.68 -24.60
N GLY A 464 -12.67 -17.47 -23.67
CA GLY A 464 -11.31 -17.03 -23.97
C GLY A 464 -11.22 -15.61 -24.52
N ARG A 465 -12.28 -14.80 -24.39
CA ARG A 465 -12.24 -13.39 -24.79
C ARG A 465 -11.30 -12.57 -23.92
N LEU A 466 -11.20 -12.87 -22.62
CA LEU A 466 -10.23 -12.23 -21.74
C LEU A 466 -9.02 -13.14 -21.54
N VAL A 467 -7.82 -12.60 -21.79
CA VAL A 467 -6.56 -13.32 -21.63
C VAL A 467 -5.60 -12.49 -20.80
N THR A 468 -5.04 -13.08 -19.75
CA THR A 468 -3.93 -12.50 -18.99
C THR A 468 -2.61 -12.91 -19.63
N TRP A 469 -1.76 -11.94 -19.92
CA TRP A 469 -0.44 -12.14 -20.49
C TRP A 469 0.64 -11.83 -19.46
N VAL A 470 1.73 -12.57 -19.52
CA VAL A 470 2.91 -12.38 -18.68
C VAL A 470 4.18 -12.39 -19.52
N LEU A 471 5.10 -11.50 -19.18
CA LEU A 471 6.46 -11.49 -19.67
C LEU A 471 7.36 -12.14 -18.61
N VAL A 472 8.03 -13.21 -18.99
CA VAL A 472 8.85 -14.05 -18.09
C VAL A 472 10.15 -14.46 -18.79
N PRO A 473 11.16 -14.93 -18.04
CA PRO A 473 12.37 -15.51 -18.64
C PRO A 473 12.03 -16.75 -19.46
N ALA A 474 12.52 -16.85 -20.69
CA ALA A 474 12.20 -17.97 -21.60
C ALA A 474 12.68 -19.34 -21.07
N ASN A 475 13.71 -19.36 -20.22
CA ASN A 475 14.22 -20.57 -19.58
C ASN A 475 13.43 -20.98 -18.32
N GLU A 476 12.59 -20.12 -17.78
CA GLU A 476 11.77 -20.35 -16.58
C GLU A 476 10.32 -19.91 -16.80
N PRO A 477 9.62 -20.49 -17.79
CA PRO A 477 8.39 -19.90 -18.33
C PRO A 477 7.16 -20.01 -17.39
N GLU A 478 7.24 -20.83 -16.34
CA GLU A 478 6.23 -20.98 -15.29
C GLU A 478 6.56 -20.20 -14.00
N THR A 479 7.60 -19.36 -14.01
CA THR A 479 7.98 -18.56 -12.84
C THR A 479 6.85 -17.60 -12.41
N LEU A 480 6.78 -17.32 -11.12
CA LEU A 480 5.96 -16.26 -10.56
C LEU A 480 6.70 -14.92 -10.50
N GLU A 481 7.98 -14.87 -10.86
CA GLU A 481 8.72 -13.62 -11.06
C GLU A 481 8.30 -12.96 -12.39
N ILE A 482 7.08 -12.41 -12.38
CA ILE A 482 6.48 -11.77 -13.56
C ILE A 482 7.12 -10.40 -13.77
N LEU A 483 7.83 -10.22 -14.88
CA LEU A 483 8.53 -8.97 -15.20
C LEU A 483 7.58 -7.87 -15.66
N SER A 484 6.52 -8.26 -16.38
CA SER A 484 5.43 -7.37 -16.80
C SER A 484 4.18 -8.20 -17.10
N THR A 485 3.00 -7.63 -16.92
CA THR A 485 1.71 -8.28 -17.18
C THR A 485 0.71 -7.32 -17.80
N CYS A 486 -0.27 -7.84 -18.54
CA CYS A 486 -1.37 -7.09 -19.10
C CYS A 486 -2.55 -8.03 -19.36
N GLN A 487 -3.71 -7.46 -19.63
CA GLN A 487 -4.88 -8.21 -20.06
C GLN A 487 -5.29 -7.76 -21.46
N THR A 488 -5.72 -8.70 -22.28
CA THR A 488 -6.31 -8.42 -23.60
C THR A 488 -7.73 -8.92 -23.64
N TYR A 489 -8.61 -8.12 -24.24
CA TYR A 489 -10.01 -8.42 -24.38
C TYR A 489 -10.42 -8.46 -25.86
N LYS A 490 -10.80 -9.64 -26.36
CA LYS A 490 -11.30 -9.87 -27.71
C LYS A 490 -12.71 -9.32 -27.86
N ARG A 491 -12.91 -8.47 -28.87
CA ARG A 491 -14.21 -7.86 -29.18
C ARG A 491 -14.51 -7.95 -30.66
N ASP A 492 -15.80 -8.11 -30.96
CA ASP A 492 -16.31 -7.95 -32.31
C ASP A 492 -16.24 -6.48 -32.71
N ILE A 493 -15.82 -6.20 -33.94
CA ILE A 493 -15.78 -4.87 -34.53
C ILE A 493 -16.61 -4.80 -35.80
N LEU A 494 -17.05 -3.60 -36.13
CA LEU A 494 -17.59 -3.25 -37.45
C LEU A 494 -16.59 -2.36 -38.15
N VAL A 495 -16.23 -2.70 -39.38
CA VAL A 495 -15.28 -1.95 -40.22
C VAL A 495 -16.03 -1.47 -41.45
N ILE A 496 -16.00 -0.16 -41.71
CA ILE A 496 -16.52 0.46 -42.93
C ILE A 496 -15.30 0.92 -43.75
N PRO A 497 -15.03 0.31 -44.90
CA PRO A 497 -13.95 0.73 -45.79
C PRO A 497 -14.11 2.19 -46.23
N ALA A 498 -13.00 2.83 -46.60
CA ALA A 498 -13.03 4.17 -47.17
C ALA A 498 -13.92 4.19 -48.44
N GLY A 499 -14.79 5.19 -48.55
CA GLY A 499 -15.76 5.38 -49.63
C GLY A 499 -17.04 4.55 -49.52
N GLU A 500 -17.12 3.63 -48.56
CA GLU A 500 -18.25 2.74 -48.38
C GLU A 500 -19.17 3.21 -47.24
N THR A 501 -20.39 2.66 -47.21
CA THR A 501 -21.34 2.80 -46.09
C THR A 501 -21.61 1.48 -45.39
N ARG A 502 -21.39 0.35 -46.08
CA ARG A 502 -21.66 -0.98 -45.53
C ARG A 502 -20.50 -1.45 -44.67
N SER A 503 -20.82 -1.97 -43.49
CA SER A 503 -19.85 -2.53 -42.57
C SER A 503 -19.59 -4.02 -42.82
N VAL A 504 -18.36 -4.43 -42.54
CA VAL A 504 -17.91 -5.83 -42.45
C VAL A 504 -17.59 -6.12 -40.99
N GLN A 505 -17.98 -7.30 -40.51
CA GLN A 505 -17.67 -7.73 -39.15
C GLN A 505 -16.29 -8.38 -39.09
N ASP A 506 -15.53 -8.03 -38.06
CA ASP A 506 -14.21 -8.61 -37.79
C ASP A 506 -13.94 -8.61 -36.27
N VAL A 507 -12.69 -8.86 -35.87
CA VAL A 507 -12.22 -8.94 -34.49
C VAL A 507 -11.18 -7.85 -34.20
N GLY A 508 -11.29 -7.25 -33.01
CA GLY A 508 -10.30 -6.34 -32.45
C GLY A 508 -10.01 -6.65 -31.00
N TYR A 509 -8.94 -6.07 -30.46
CA TYR A 509 -8.51 -6.28 -29.08
C TYR A 509 -8.44 -4.97 -28.31
N ALA A 510 -9.05 -4.92 -27.12
CA ALA A 510 -8.76 -3.89 -26.13
C ALA A 510 -7.66 -4.39 -25.19
N ILE A 511 -6.67 -3.55 -24.90
CA ILE A 511 -5.56 -3.86 -23.99
C ILE A 511 -5.77 -3.08 -22.71
N ALA A 512 -5.73 -3.78 -21.59
CA ALA A 512 -5.94 -3.24 -20.25
C ALA A 512 -4.84 -3.72 -19.31
N SER A 513 -4.78 -3.10 -18.13
CA SER A 513 -4.02 -3.61 -16.99
C SER A 513 -2.53 -3.82 -17.25
N VAL A 514 -1.90 -3.00 -18.12
CA VAL A 514 -0.44 -3.06 -18.35
C VAL A 514 0.28 -2.64 -17.08
N PHE A 515 0.97 -3.58 -16.44
CA PHE A 515 1.62 -3.41 -15.17
C PHE A 515 3.03 -3.97 -15.19
N THR A 516 3.97 -3.18 -14.69
CA THR A 516 5.35 -3.58 -14.42
C THR A 516 5.64 -3.31 -12.94
N PRO A 517 6.03 -4.33 -12.16
CA PRO A 517 6.44 -4.15 -10.77
C PRO A 517 7.51 -3.06 -10.63
N ILE A 518 7.51 -2.34 -9.51
CA ILE A 518 8.35 -1.14 -9.32
C ILE A 518 9.84 -1.45 -9.57
N GLN A 519 10.33 -2.59 -9.05
CA GLN A 519 11.72 -3.05 -9.21
C GLN A 519 12.14 -3.38 -10.66
N HIS A 520 11.17 -3.43 -11.57
CA HIS A 520 11.34 -3.78 -12.98
C HIS A 520 11.08 -2.60 -13.92
N ARG A 521 10.63 -1.44 -13.39
CA ARG A 521 10.40 -0.23 -14.19
C ARG A 521 11.72 0.34 -14.68
N GLY A 522 11.69 0.99 -15.85
CA GLY A 522 12.88 1.54 -16.51
C GLY A 522 13.71 0.54 -17.31
N LYS A 523 13.50 -0.78 -17.13
CA LYS A 523 14.29 -1.86 -17.76
C LYS A 523 13.82 -2.30 -19.14
N GLY A 524 12.85 -1.58 -19.73
CA GLY A 524 12.31 -1.90 -21.07
C GLY A 524 11.29 -3.06 -21.13
N TYR A 525 11.02 -3.76 -20.03
CA TYR A 525 10.11 -4.94 -20.03
C TYR A 525 8.68 -4.62 -20.49
N ALA A 526 8.09 -3.50 -20.07
CA ALA A 526 6.78 -3.08 -20.59
C ALA A 526 6.81 -2.85 -22.11
N ALA A 527 7.87 -2.22 -22.62
CA ALA A 527 7.99 -2.01 -24.07
C ALA A 527 8.13 -3.34 -24.81
N ARG A 528 8.99 -4.24 -24.32
CA ARG A 528 9.18 -5.59 -24.84
C ARG A 528 7.88 -6.39 -24.86
N MET A 529 7.14 -6.38 -23.76
CA MET A 529 5.84 -7.05 -23.64
C MET A 529 4.87 -6.56 -24.72
N MET A 530 4.71 -5.24 -24.84
CA MET A 530 3.79 -4.65 -25.81
C MET A 530 4.23 -4.94 -27.25
N SER A 531 5.53 -4.82 -27.57
CA SER A 531 6.07 -5.18 -28.89
C SER A 531 5.80 -6.64 -29.27
N LEU A 532 5.97 -7.58 -28.34
CA LEU A 532 5.65 -9.00 -28.56
C LEU A 532 4.14 -9.23 -28.71
N LEU A 533 3.32 -8.46 -27.99
CA LEU A 533 1.87 -8.62 -27.99
C LEU A 533 1.25 -8.44 -29.38
N HIS A 534 1.82 -7.57 -30.22
CA HIS A 534 1.41 -7.46 -31.63
C HIS A 534 1.45 -8.80 -32.36
N PHE A 535 2.54 -9.56 -32.22
CA PHE A 535 2.69 -10.87 -32.86
C PHE A 535 1.74 -11.92 -32.30
N ALA A 536 1.25 -11.74 -31.08
CA ALA A 536 0.27 -12.64 -30.47
C ALA A 536 -1.17 -12.34 -30.92
N LEU A 537 -1.48 -11.07 -31.20
CA LEU A 537 -2.85 -10.59 -31.45
C LEU A 537 -3.18 -10.36 -32.92
N ALA A 538 -2.20 -9.98 -33.73
CA ALA A 538 -2.39 -9.62 -35.13
C ALA A 538 -2.35 -10.85 -36.05
N ARG A 539 -3.00 -10.73 -37.21
CA ARG A 539 -2.79 -11.69 -38.30
C ARG A 539 -1.34 -11.59 -38.81
N PRO A 540 -0.71 -12.70 -39.23
CA PRO A 540 0.69 -12.68 -39.69
C PRO A 540 0.97 -11.67 -40.81
N GLU A 541 0.00 -11.44 -41.71
CA GLU A 541 0.09 -10.48 -42.80
C GLU A 541 0.03 -9.00 -42.35
N GLY A 542 -0.42 -8.75 -41.11
CA GLY A 542 -0.59 -7.42 -40.54
C GLY A 542 0.57 -6.92 -39.67
N VAL A 543 1.63 -7.73 -39.55
CA VAL A 543 2.85 -7.40 -38.82
C VAL A 543 4.09 -7.74 -39.65
N PRO A 544 5.23 -7.08 -39.41
CA PRO A 544 6.50 -7.45 -40.04
C PRO A 544 6.90 -8.90 -39.72
N SER A 545 7.91 -9.42 -40.42
CA SER A 545 8.49 -10.72 -40.06
C SER A 545 9.04 -10.70 -38.63
N PHE A 546 8.83 -11.77 -37.87
CA PHE A 546 9.31 -11.85 -36.50
C PHE A 546 10.85 -11.74 -36.46
N PRO A 547 11.43 -10.80 -35.70
CA PRO A 547 12.89 -10.63 -35.64
C PRO A 547 13.58 -11.88 -35.11
N LYS A 548 14.62 -12.38 -35.80
CA LYS A 548 15.28 -13.65 -35.44
C LYS A 548 15.98 -13.55 -34.08
N GLU A 549 16.52 -12.38 -33.78
CA GLU A 549 17.17 -12.04 -32.52
C GLU A 549 16.19 -12.01 -31.34
N TRP A 550 14.87 -12.06 -31.58
CA TRP A 550 13.85 -12.09 -30.51
C TRP A 550 13.48 -13.51 -30.08
N GLY A 551 14.11 -14.54 -30.65
CA GLY A 551 13.85 -15.94 -30.33
C GLY A 551 12.64 -16.49 -31.06
N ASN A 552 11.71 -17.09 -30.32
CA ASN A 552 10.49 -17.65 -30.88
C ASN A 552 9.32 -16.65 -30.77
N PRO A 553 8.43 -16.59 -31.76
CA PRO A 553 7.22 -15.78 -31.66
C PRO A 553 6.30 -16.30 -30.55
N PRO A 554 5.53 -15.41 -29.89
CA PRO A 554 4.54 -15.83 -28.91
C PRO A 554 3.43 -16.64 -29.56
N GLY A 555 2.76 -17.48 -28.76
CA GLY A 555 1.61 -18.25 -29.22
C GLY A 555 0.44 -17.34 -29.62
N LEU A 556 -0.09 -17.55 -30.83
CA LEU A 556 -1.21 -16.77 -31.35
C LEU A 556 -2.49 -16.94 -30.50
N VAL A 557 -3.31 -15.90 -30.48
CA VAL A 557 -4.71 -16.00 -30.09
C VAL A 557 -5.49 -16.88 -31.07
N GLN A 558 -6.63 -17.42 -30.64
CA GLN A 558 -7.47 -18.27 -31.50
C GLN A 558 -7.98 -17.53 -32.73
N GLU A 559 -8.30 -16.24 -32.59
CA GLU A 559 -8.82 -15.38 -33.65
C GLU A 559 -8.01 -14.07 -33.71
N PRO A 560 -6.96 -14.00 -34.54
CA PRO A 560 -6.17 -12.79 -34.68
C PRO A 560 -6.98 -11.63 -35.27
N GLY A 561 -6.81 -10.43 -34.70
CA GLY A 561 -7.63 -9.26 -34.99
C GLY A 561 -7.00 -8.28 -35.99
N LEU A 562 -7.81 -7.36 -36.50
CA LEU A 562 -7.38 -6.26 -37.37
C LEU A 562 -6.90 -5.02 -36.61
N VAL A 563 -7.21 -4.93 -35.32
CA VAL A 563 -6.97 -3.72 -34.53
C VAL A 563 -6.69 -4.04 -33.08
N SER A 564 -5.84 -3.23 -32.44
CA SER A 564 -5.68 -3.18 -30.99
C SER A 564 -5.80 -1.76 -30.47
N VAL A 565 -6.52 -1.56 -29.37
CA VAL A 565 -6.67 -0.25 -28.72
C VAL A 565 -6.28 -0.29 -27.25
N LEU A 566 -5.87 0.84 -26.71
CA LEU A 566 -5.71 1.04 -25.26
C LEU A 566 -5.95 2.50 -24.87
N TYR A 567 -6.12 2.74 -23.58
CA TYR A 567 -6.15 4.09 -23.00
C TYR A 567 -4.87 4.31 -22.17
N SER A 568 -3.95 5.10 -22.71
CA SER A 568 -2.62 5.30 -22.14
C SER A 568 -2.63 6.27 -20.96
N GLY A 569 -2.37 5.75 -19.76
CA GLY A 569 -2.07 6.56 -18.58
C GLY A 569 -0.67 7.17 -18.57
N VAL A 570 0.19 6.81 -19.54
CA VAL A 570 1.62 7.17 -19.59
C VAL A 570 1.95 7.97 -20.85
N GLY A 571 0.99 8.74 -21.35
CA GLY A 571 1.16 9.60 -22.53
C GLY A 571 1.44 8.81 -23.81
N THR A 572 2.43 9.25 -24.58
CA THR A 572 2.80 8.67 -25.88
C THR A 572 3.73 7.46 -25.77
N TYR A 573 4.00 6.94 -24.55
CA TYR A 573 4.93 5.84 -24.29
C TYR A 573 4.83 4.67 -25.28
N TYR A 574 3.60 4.27 -25.65
CA TYR A 574 3.37 3.10 -26.49
C TYR A 574 3.71 3.31 -27.97
N SER A 575 3.96 4.54 -28.44
CA SER A 575 4.38 4.78 -29.83
C SER A 575 5.69 4.10 -30.18
N ARG A 576 6.56 3.88 -29.19
CA ARG A 576 7.86 3.22 -29.35
C ARG A 576 7.80 1.69 -29.30
N CYS A 577 6.66 1.11 -28.94
CA CYS A 577 6.53 -0.32 -28.72
C CYS A 577 6.24 -1.06 -30.05
N ALA A 578 7.08 -0.91 -31.07
CA ALA A 578 6.80 -1.47 -32.40
C ALA A 578 6.95 -3.01 -32.48
N PRO A 579 6.26 -3.68 -33.42
CA PRO A 579 6.55 -5.07 -33.80
C PRO A 579 7.76 -5.12 -34.74
N GLY A 580 8.95 -5.35 -34.20
CA GLY A 580 10.20 -5.28 -34.99
C GLY A 580 10.39 -3.89 -35.60
N ASP A 581 10.66 -3.83 -36.90
CA ASP A 581 10.87 -2.57 -37.66
C ASP A 581 9.56 -1.84 -38.03
N GLY A 582 8.42 -2.27 -37.49
CA GLY A 582 7.13 -1.63 -37.71
C GLY A 582 6.95 -0.33 -36.92
N SER A 583 5.71 0.18 -36.89
CA SER A 583 5.30 1.28 -36.03
C SER A 583 4.59 0.78 -34.77
N GLY A 584 4.74 1.49 -33.65
CA GLY A 584 3.98 1.22 -32.43
C GLY A 584 2.54 1.77 -32.49
N TRP A 585 2.04 2.21 -31.34
CA TRP A 585 0.68 2.73 -31.21
C TRP A 585 0.58 4.22 -31.54
N THR A 586 -0.51 4.61 -32.20
CA THR A 586 -0.82 5.99 -32.58
C THR A 586 -1.91 6.55 -31.66
N ILE A 587 -1.70 7.73 -31.08
CA ILE A 587 -2.74 8.41 -30.29
C ILE A 587 -3.84 8.94 -31.23
N VAL A 588 -5.11 8.63 -30.94
CA VAL A 588 -6.26 8.99 -31.78
C VAL A 588 -7.40 9.58 -30.95
N GLY A 589 -7.74 10.86 -31.15
CA GLY A 589 -8.86 11.49 -30.46
C GLY A 589 -8.59 11.80 -28.97
N THR A 590 -8.03 12.97 -28.70
CA THR A 590 -7.67 13.44 -27.35
C THR A 590 -8.63 14.50 -26.79
N ARG A 591 -9.66 14.84 -27.57
CA ARG A 591 -10.64 15.87 -27.23
C ARG A 591 -11.59 15.38 -26.15
N THR A 592 -11.67 16.14 -25.08
CA THR A 592 -12.55 15.89 -23.93
C THR A 592 -13.48 17.07 -23.72
N MET A 593 -14.71 16.76 -23.32
CA MET A 593 -15.73 17.73 -22.96
C MET A 593 -16.08 17.55 -21.48
N GLU A 594 -16.14 18.67 -20.76
CA GLU A 594 -16.39 18.69 -19.32
C GLU A 594 -17.44 19.74 -18.98
N TRP A 595 -18.36 19.38 -18.09
CA TRP A 595 -19.36 20.29 -17.53
C TRP A 595 -19.17 20.37 -16.01
N ALA A 596 -18.94 21.58 -15.51
CA ALA A 596 -18.93 21.84 -14.08
C ALA A 596 -20.34 21.77 -13.52
N VAL A 597 -20.51 21.05 -12.41
CA VAL A 597 -21.79 20.97 -11.71
C VAL A 597 -22.01 22.26 -10.92
N PRO A 598 -23.08 23.04 -11.23
CA PRO A 598 -23.24 24.36 -10.64
C PRO A 598 -23.83 24.31 -9.22
N SER A 599 -23.54 25.34 -8.43
CA SER A 599 -24.09 25.51 -7.08
C SER A 599 -25.60 25.75 -7.06
N ARG A 600 -26.17 26.41 -8.09
CA ARG A 600 -27.62 26.66 -8.23
C ARG A 600 -28.42 25.37 -8.48
N THR A 601 -29.68 25.34 -8.04
CA THR A 601 -30.60 24.23 -8.34
C THR A 601 -30.78 24.08 -9.85
N ILE A 602 -30.81 22.84 -10.32
CA ILE A 602 -31.11 22.48 -11.71
C ILE A 602 -32.40 21.67 -11.66
N GLU A 603 -33.33 21.95 -12.57
CA GLU A 603 -34.52 21.14 -12.76
C GLU A 603 -34.28 20.12 -13.88
N LEU A 604 -34.91 18.95 -13.75
CA LEU A 604 -34.88 17.93 -14.79
C LEU A 604 -35.85 18.34 -15.90
N ASP A 605 -35.38 18.35 -17.16
CA ASP A 605 -36.23 18.67 -18.31
C ASP A 605 -37.44 17.71 -18.42
N SER A 606 -38.61 18.26 -18.75
CA SER A 606 -39.83 17.48 -18.93
C SER A 606 -39.67 16.43 -20.03
N GLY A 607 -40.00 15.17 -19.73
CA GLY A 607 -39.91 14.06 -20.69
C GLY A 607 -38.57 13.32 -20.72
N VAL A 608 -37.58 13.76 -19.91
CA VAL A 608 -36.39 12.95 -19.63
C VAL A 608 -36.70 11.92 -18.56
N GLU A 609 -36.33 10.67 -18.84
CA GLU A 609 -36.43 9.55 -17.91
C GLU A 609 -35.03 9.13 -17.46
N LEU A 610 -34.81 9.07 -16.15
CA LEU A 610 -33.59 8.53 -15.56
C LEU A 610 -33.66 7.01 -15.55
N LEU A 611 -32.55 6.36 -15.89
CA LEU A 611 -32.47 4.92 -16.05
C LEU A 611 -31.74 4.30 -14.87
N SER A 612 -32.28 3.22 -14.32
CA SER A 612 -31.50 2.27 -13.52
C SER A 612 -30.40 1.62 -14.35
N MET A 613 -29.49 0.87 -13.72
CA MET A 613 -28.44 0.15 -14.44
C MET A 613 -29.01 -0.85 -15.44
N GLU A 614 -30.03 -1.61 -15.06
CA GLU A 614 -30.69 -2.59 -15.92
C GLU A 614 -31.38 -1.92 -17.11
N GLU A 615 -32.03 -0.78 -16.88
CA GLU A 615 -32.67 -0.01 -17.94
C GLU A 615 -31.65 0.63 -18.88
N ALA A 616 -30.53 1.12 -18.37
CA ALA A 616 -29.44 1.65 -19.19
C ALA A 616 -28.80 0.56 -20.06
N VAL A 617 -28.48 -0.60 -19.48
CA VAL A 617 -27.93 -1.75 -20.21
C VAL A 617 -28.93 -2.29 -21.23
N SER A 618 -30.20 -2.43 -20.88
CA SER A 618 -31.23 -2.93 -21.81
C SER A 618 -31.56 -1.95 -22.92
N THR A 619 -31.67 -0.64 -22.63
CA THR A 619 -31.85 0.42 -23.64
C THR A 619 -30.71 0.33 -24.65
N PHE A 620 -29.49 0.18 -24.17
CA PHE A 620 -28.32 0.05 -25.02
C PHE A 620 -28.29 -1.23 -25.86
N VAL A 621 -28.55 -2.39 -25.26
CA VAL A 621 -28.56 -3.69 -25.98
C VAL A 621 -29.67 -3.75 -27.02
N ALA A 622 -30.86 -3.22 -26.72
CA ALA A 622 -31.96 -3.14 -27.68
C ALA A 622 -31.57 -2.30 -28.91
N ASN A 623 -30.81 -1.21 -28.70
CA ASN A 623 -30.30 -0.35 -29.76
C ASN A 623 -29.01 -0.88 -30.42
N ALA A 624 -28.48 -2.05 -30.05
CA ALA A 624 -27.29 -2.60 -30.71
C ALA A 624 -27.55 -3.00 -32.18
N VAL A 625 -28.80 -3.34 -32.52
CA VAL A 625 -29.25 -3.56 -33.91
C VAL A 625 -29.23 -2.23 -34.66
N ASP A 626 -29.74 -1.18 -34.03
CA ASP A 626 -29.75 0.18 -34.58
C ASP A 626 -28.35 0.79 -34.62
N PHE A 627 -27.43 0.39 -33.74
CA PHE A 627 -26.04 0.86 -33.74
C PHE A 627 -25.34 0.55 -35.06
N LYS A 628 -25.52 -0.66 -35.59
CA LYS A 628 -24.99 -1.01 -36.91
C LYS A 628 -25.65 -0.14 -37.99
N GLN A 629 -26.97 -0.01 -37.98
CA GLN A 629 -27.70 0.78 -38.98
C GLN A 629 -27.30 2.26 -38.93
N HIS A 630 -27.14 2.82 -37.74
CA HIS A 630 -26.69 4.18 -37.50
C HIS A 630 -25.25 4.41 -37.96
N LEU A 631 -24.36 3.44 -37.72
CA LEU A 631 -22.98 3.50 -38.22
C LEU A 631 -22.96 3.48 -39.75
N GLU A 632 -23.78 2.61 -40.36
CA GLU A 632 -23.93 2.46 -41.82
C GLU A 632 -24.75 3.59 -42.47
N SER A 633 -25.52 4.37 -41.71
CA SER A 633 -26.26 5.53 -42.22
C SER A 633 -25.42 6.79 -42.33
N ARG A 634 -24.18 6.78 -41.83
CA ARG A 634 -23.26 7.92 -41.94
C ARG A 634 -22.81 8.10 -43.39
N ASP A 635 -22.62 9.34 -43.80
CA ASP A 635 -22.11 9.65 -45.14
C ASP A 635 -20.76 8.96 -45.40
N PRO A 636 -20.51 8.51 -46.65
CA PRO A 636 -19.24 7.91 -47.04
C PRO A 636 -18.03 8.74 -46.58
N SER A 637 -17.01 8.06 -46.09
CA SER A 637 -15.79 8.69 -45.56
C SER A 637 -14.61 8.53 -46.50
N PRO A 638 -13.70 9.49 -46.64
CA PRO A 638 -12.42 9.26 -47.32
C PRO A 638 -11.47 8.35 -46.51
N VAL A 639 -11.75 8.14 -45.22
CA VAL A 639 -10.93 7.34 -44.29
C VAL A 639 -11.71 6.11 -43.80
N LEU A 640 -11.02 5.02 -43.46
CA LEU A 640 -11.70 3.85 -42.92
C LEU A 640 -12.24 4.13 -41.54
N ARG A 641 -13.45 3.66 -41.26
CA ARG A 641 -14.06 3.76 -39.94
C ARG A 641 -14.11 2.38 -39.29
N PHE A 642 -13.83 2.32 -38.00
CA PHE A 642 -14.18 1.13 -37.23
C PHE A 642 -14.79 1.50 -35.90
N ALA A 643 -15.63 0.61 -35.37
CA ALA A 643 -16.18 0.73 -34.04
C ALA A 643 -16.26 -0.66 -33.38
N PHE A 644 -16.09 -0.69 -32.06
CA PHE A 644 -16.33 -1.91 -31.30
C PHE A 644 -17.83 -2.15 -31.15
N LYS A 645 -18.25 -3.39 -31.36
CA LYS A 645 -19.64 -3.75 -31.14
C LYS A 645 -19.99 -3.61 -29.65
N PRO A 646 -21.16 -3.04 -29.37
CA PRO A 646 -21.71 -2.94 -28.02
C PRO A 646 -22.01 -4.32 -27.42
N THR A 647 -21.70 -4.56 -26.14
CA THR A 647 -22.09 -5.79 -25.41
C THR A 647 -22.57 -5.49 -23.99
N ALA A 648 -23.58 -6.22 -23.50
CA ALA A 648 -24.13 -6.01 -22.15
C ALA A 648 -23.05 -6.13 -21.07
N GLY A 649 -22.24 -7.20 -21.12
CA GLY A 649 -21.17 -7.44 -20.17
C GLY A 649 -20.14 -6.33 -20.08
N TRP A 650 -19.74 -5.75 -21.21
CA TRP A 650 -18.75 -4.68 -21.23
C TRP A 650 -19.25 -3.40 -20.54
N TYR A 651 -20.51 -3.02 -20.80
CA TYR A 651 -21.06 -1.82 -20.18
C TYR A 651 -21.31 -2.01 -18.70
N ARG A 652 -21.82 -3.18 -18.29
CA ARG A 652 -21.89 -3.55 -16.87
C ARG A 652 -20.52 -3.42 -16.22
N TYR A 653 -19.48 -4.00 -16.83
CA TYR A 653 -18.12 -3.89 -16.34
C TYR A 653 -17.68 -2.42 -16.16
N GLN A 654 -17.92 -1.54 -17.14
CA GLN A 654 -17.55 -0.12 -17.04
C GLN A 654 -18.34 0.64 -15.98
N MET A 655 -19.64 0.33 -15.81
CA MET A 655 -20.53 0.95 -14.84
C MET A 655 -20.17 0.54 -13.40
N ILE A 656 -19.91 -0.74 -13.18
CA ILE A 656 -19.72 -1.28 -11.84
C ILE A 656 -18.28 -1.22 -11.33
N ARG A 657 -17.33 -0.83 -12.20
CA ARG A 657 -15.90 -0.76 -11.86
C ARG A 657 -15.60 0.03 -10.59
N ASP A 658 -16.38 1.06 -10.25
CA ASP A 658 -16.10 1.87 -9.06
C ASP A 658 -17.27 1.90 -8.05
N GLN A 659 -18.30 1.08 -8.25
CA GLN A 659 -19.51 1.04 -7.40
C GLN A 659 -19.25 0.70 -5.93
N GLU A 660 -18.12 0.09 -5.68
CA GLU A 660 -17.82 -0.50 -4.38
C GLU A 660 -17.00 0.46 -3.52
N SER A 661 -16.84 1.69 -4.01
CA SER A 661 -16.33 2.81 -3.24
C SER A 661 -17.11 2.95 -1.94
N PRO A 662 -16.46 3.23 -0.81
CA PRO A 662 -17.16 3.49 0.45
C PRO A 662 -18.29 4.52 0.32
N VAL A 663 -18.11 5.51 -0.58
CA VAL A 663 -19.13 6.52 -0.91
C VAL A 663 -20.42 5.89 -1.46
N TYR A 664 -20.29 4.91 -2.35
CA TYR A 664 -21.43 4.30 -3.02
C TYR A 664 -21.95 3.06 -2.29
N VAL A 665 -21.13 2.38 -1.50
CA VAL A 665 -21.61 1.34 -0.60
C VAL A 665 -22.54 1.94 0.46
N THR A 666 -22.19 3.12 0.99
CA THR A 666 -23.03 3.84 1.96
C THR A 666 -24.23 4.54 1.31
N SER A 667 -24.10 5.01 0.06
CA SER A 667 -25.18 5.63 -0.70
C SER A 667 -25.14 5.19 -2.18
N PRO A 668 -25.76 4.05 -2.53
CA PRO A 668 -25.69 3.50 -3.88
C PRO A 668 -26.34 4.42 -4.94
N PRO A 669 -25.63 4.72 -6.05
CA PRO A 669 -26.21 5.50 -7.13
C PRO A 669 -27.40 4.80 -7.77
N GLN A 670 -28.50 5.54 -7.92
CA GLN A 670 -29.76 5.00 -8.44
C GLN A 670 -29.91 5.14 -9.96
N SER A 671 -29.17 6.06 -10.57
CA SER A 671 -29.34 6.42 -11.98
C SER A 671 -28.05 6.24 -12.77
N TRP A 672 -28.11 5.55 -13.89
CA TRP A 672 -26.94 5.16 -14.68
C TRP A 672 -27.00 5.63 -16.12
N GLY A 673 -28.12 6.25 -16.49
CA GLY A 673 -28.35 6.83 -17.80
C GLY A 673 -29.59 7.72 -17.77
N ALA A 674 -29.83 8.37 -18.90
CA ALA A 674 -31.06 9.10 -19.15
C ALA A 674 -31.52 8.83 -20.58
N ARG A 675 -32.83 8.80 -20.82
CA ARG A 675 -33.41 8.74 -22.16
C ARG A 675 -34.51 9.76 -22.37
N ILE A 676 -34.74 10.10 -23.64
CA ILE A 676 -35.82 10.98 -24.08
C ILE A 676 -36.36 10.50 -25.42
N ARG A 677 -37.69 10.52 -25.57
CA ARG A 677 -38.34 10.20 -26.85
C ARG A 677 -38.32 11.43 -27.76
N HIS A 678 -37.90 11.27 -29.00
CA HIS A 678 -37.93 12.32 -30.01
C HIS A 678 -38.46 11.77 -31.33
N GLY A 679 -39.74 12.05 -31.62
CA GLY A 679 -40.43 11.41 -32.74
C GLY A 679 -40.57 9.89 -32.49
N PRO A 680 -40.25 9.02 -33.48
CA PRO A 680 -40.28 7.57 -33.32
C PRO A 680 -39.05 7.01 -32.58
N GLU A 681 -37.98 7.80 -32.45
CA GLU A 681 -36.69 7.34 -31.91
C GLU A 681 -36.54 7.64 -30.41
N THR A 682 -35.71 6.85 -29.76
CA THR A 682 -35.32 7.03 -28.35
C THR A 682 -33.85 7.42 -28.29
N HIS A 683 -33.59 8.64 -27.84
CA HIS A 683 -32.23 9.13 -27.60
C HIS A 683 -31.84 8.90 -26.14
N TYR A 684 -30.57 8.65 -25.87
CA TYR A 684 -30.09 8.35 -24.52
C TYR A 684 -28.60 8.68 -24.32
N ILE A 685 -28.23 8.79 -23.05
CA ILE A 685 -26.83 8.76 -22.61
C ILE A 685 -26.69 7.79 -21.44
N VAL A 686 -25.54 7.12 -21.33
CA VAL A 686 -25.21 6.20 -20.23
C VAL A 686 -23.89 6.64 -19.62
N TRP A 687 -23.75 6.51 -18.30
CA TRP A 687 -22.57 6.95 -17.57
C TRP A 687 -22.07 5.95 -16.53
N THR A 688 -20.86 6.22 -16.06
CA THR A 688 -20.25 5.58 -14.88
C THR A 688 -19.80 6.63 -13.89
N TYR A 689 -19.66 6.22 -12.63
CA TYR A 689 -19.27 7.09 -11.54
C TYR A 689 -17.79 6.94 -11.20
N ARG A 690 -17.14 8.05 -10.86
CA ARG A 690 -15.75 8.09 -10.38
C ARG A 690 -15.70 8.89 -9.07
N PRO A 691 -15.54 8.22 -7.92
CA PRO A 691 -15.56 8.87 -6.60
C PRO A 691 -14.20 9.46 -6.21
N SER A 692 -13.16 9.26 -7.03
CA SER A 692 -11.80 9.71 -6.72
C SER A 692 -11.70 11.24 -6.63
N LYS A 693 -10.96 11.74 -5.65
CA LYS A 693 -10.64 13.17 -5.49
C LYS A 693 -9.57 13.68 -6.47
N ASP A 694 -9.12 12.86 -7.42
CA ASP A 694 -8.03 13.24 -8.33
C ASP A 694 -8.50 13.40 -9.80
N PRO A 695 -8.63 14.64 -10.33
CA PRO A 695 -8.61 15.91 -9.59
C PRO A 695 -9.96 16.24 -8.92
N ASN A 696 -11.07 15.56 -9.28
CA ASN A 696 -12.41 15.75 -8.70
C ASN A 696 -13.31 14.53 -8.91
N PRO A 697 -14.28 14.26 -8.01
CA PRO A 697 -15.28 13.24 -8.23
C PRO A 697 -16.14 13.62 -9.44
N LYS A 698 -16.26 12.69 -10.38
CA LYS A 698 -16.91 12.96 -11.67
C LYS A 698 -17.80 11.83 -12.14
N LEU A 699 -18.76 12.17 -12.99
CA LEU A 699 -19.58 11.25 -13.76
C LEU A 699 -19.02 11.23 -15.18
N ILE A 700 -18.67 10.05 -15.71
CA ILE A 700 -18.13 9.90 -17.06
C ILE A 700 -19.21 9.30 -17.95
N VAL A 701 -19.60 10.01 -18.99
CA VAL A 701 -20.50 9.50 -20.03
C VAL A 701 -19.72 8.49 -20.87
N ILE A 702 -20.22 7.26 -20.92
CA ILE A 702 -19.56 6.11 -21.57
C ILE A 702 -20.27 5.68 -22.86
N ASN A 703 -21.49 6.17 -23.11
CA ASN A 703 -22.19 5.98 -24.37
C ASN A 703 -23.21 7.10 -24.62
N ILE A 704 -23.37 7.49 -25.88
CA ILE A 704 -24.25 8.59 -26.31
C ILE A 704 -24.94 8.18 -27.60
N HIS A 705 -26.26 8.33 -27.61
CA HIS A 705 -27.07 8.27 -28.82
C HIS A 705 -28.05 9.45 -28.76
N ALA A 706 -27.67 10.59 -29.34
CA ALA A 706 -28.44 11.82 -29.27
C ALA A 706 -28.20 12.67 -30.52
N THR A 707 -29.12 13.61 -30.78
CA THR A 707 -28.94 14.68 -31.77
C THR A 707 -28.60 15.99 -31.06
N SER A 708 -28.18 17.01 -31.81
CA SER A 708 -27.99 18.36 -31.28
C SER A 708 -29.23 18.93 -30.58
N LYS A 709 -30.45 18.43 -30.89
CA LYS A 709 -31.70 18.83 -30.23
C LYS A 709 -31.95 18.13 -28.90
N THR A 710 -31.60 16.85 -28.78
CA THR A 710 -31.88 16.05 -27.56
C THR A 710 -30.73 16.00 -26.59
N PHE A 711 -29.50 16.18 -27.07
CA PHE A 711 -28.28 16.19 -26.26
C PHE A 711 -28.33 17.18 -25.09
N PRO A 712 -28.81 18.44 -25.24
CA PRO A 712 -28.83 19.38 -24.13
C PRO A 712 -29.66 18.89 -22.92
N ALA A 713 -30.83 18.32 -23.15
CA ALA A 713 -31.70 17.80 -22.09
C ALA A 713 -31.06 16.57 -21.39
N LEU A 714 -30.43 15.69 -22.17
CA LEU A 714 -29.76 14.50 -21.64
C LEU A 714 -28.53 14.88 -20.78
N ILE A 715 -27.69 15.80 -21.24
CA ILE A 715 -26.55 16.28 -20.45
C ILE A 715 -27.00 17.01 -19.19
N ARG A 716 -28.06 17.83 -19.24
CA ARG A 716 -28.63 18.45 -18.04
C ARG A 716 -29.10 17.41 -17.03
N ALA A 717 -29.65 16.28 -17.48
CA ALA A 717 -29.98 15.16 -16.60
C ALA A 717 -28.74 14.52 -15.94
N ALA A 718 -27.64 14.33 -16.69
CA ALA A 718 -26.38 13.86 -16.10
C ALA A 718 -25.82 14.86 -15.06
N ILE A 719 -25.86 16.16 -15.33
CA ILE A 719 -25.42 17.20 -14.38
C ILE A 719 -26.32 17.21 -13.14
N TRP A 720 -27.64 17.04 -13.32
CA TRP A 720 -28.60 16.93 -12.22
C TRP A 720 -28.28 15.74 -11.32
N VAL A 721 -28.02 14.57 -11.91
CA VAL A 721 -27.63 13.35 -11.17
C VAL A 721 -26.27 13.56 -10.49
N ALA A 722 -25.28 14.10 -11.19
CA ALA A 722 -23.98 14.39 -10.63
C ALA A 722 -24.09 15.26 -9.38
N LYS A 723 -24.93 16.29 -9.39
CA LYS A 723 -25.21 17.14 -8.22
C LYS A 723 -25.83 16.34 -7.07
N LYS A 724 -26.87 15.56 -7.34
CA LYS A 724 -27.56 14.74 -6.33
C LYS A 724 -26.59 13.77 -5.65
N GLU A 725 -25.70 13.17 -6.44
CA GLU A 725 -24.69 12.20 -6.00
C GLU A 725 -23.36 12.85 -5.58
N GLN A 726 -23.33 14.18 -5.34
CA GLN A 726 -22.15 14.93 -4.87
C GLN A 726 -20.88 14.86 -5.75
N HIS A 727 -21.06 14.69 -7.06
CA HIS A 727 -20.00 14.82 -8.05
C HIS A 727 -19.89 16.27 -8.53
N GLN A 728 -18.68 16.68 -8.85
CA GLN A 728 -18.39 18.07 -9.25
C GLN A 728 -18.34 18.27 -10.75
N LEU A 729 -18.14 17.18 -11.51
CA LEU A 729 -17.94 17.22 -12.95
C LEU A 729 -18.74 16.14 -13.67
N VAL A 730 -19.18 16.46 -14.88
CA VAL A 730 -19.59 15.49 -15.91
C VAL A 730 -18.57 15.54 -17.03
N GLU A 731 -18.10 14.40 -17.52
CA GLU A 731 -17.07 14.29 -18.56
C GLU A 731 -17.56 13.38 -19.69
N ALA A 732 -17.34 13.77 -20.94
CA ALA A 732 -17.60 12.94 -22.12
C ALA A 732 -16.40 13.01 -23.07
N TRP A 733 -16.10 11.89 -23.73
CA TRP A 733 -14.88 11.73 -24.52
C TRP A 733 -15.21 11.62 -26.00
N ASN A 734 -14.44 12.32 -26.85
CA ASN A 734 -14.49 12.17 -28.30
C ASN A 734 -15.91 12.28 -28.89
N LEU A 735 -16.68 13.28 -28.46
CA LEU A 735 -18.00 13.55 -29.03
C LEU A 735 -17.90 13.83 -30.53
N GLY A 736 -18.88 13.32 -31.27
CA GLY A 736 -19.02 13.57 -32.70
C GLY A 736 -19.14 15.07 -33.01
N ALA A 737 -18.63 15.46 -34.18
CA ALA A 737 -18.64 16.85 -34.63
C ALA A 737 -20.08 17.41 -34.78
N ASP A 738 -21.06 16.53 -35.04
CA ASP A 738 -22.49 16.81 -35.14
C ASP A 738 -23.11 17.34 -33.84
N LEU A 739 -22.49 17.06 -32.68
CA LEU A 739 -22.94 17.57 -31.38
C LEU A 739 -22.26 18.89 -30.98
N SER A 740 -21.34 19.42 -31.79
CA SER A 740 -20.53 20.59 -31.41
C SER A 740 -21.34 21.82 -31.02
N SER A 741 -22.43 22.10 -31.75
CA SER A 741 -23.32 23.24 -31.45
C SER A 741 -24.05 23.09 -30.11
N ALA A 742 -24.38 21.86 -29.71
CA ALA A 742 -25.06 21.58 -28.45
C ALA A 742 -24.11 21.65 -27.23
N ILE A 743 -22.80 21.53 -27.44
CA ILE A 743 -21.79 21.69 -26.37
C ILE A 743 -21.75 23.15 -25.90
N GLU A 744 -21.77 24.10 -26.84
CA GLU A 744 -21.78 25.53 -26.51
C GLU A 744 -23.05 25.91 -25.74
N GLU A 745 -24.21 25.43 -26.19
CA GLU A 745 -25.50 25.64 -25.51
C GLU A 745 -25.48 25.14 -24.06
N THR A 746 -24.89 23.97 -23.84
CA THR A 746 -24.78 23.35 -22.51
C THR A 746 -23.63 23.89 -21.66
N ARG A 747 -22.84 24.85 -22.18
CA ARG A 747 -21.65 25.42 -21.53
C ARG A 747 -20.57 24.38 -21.23
N GLY A 748 -20.43 23.38 -22.08
CA GLY A 748 -19.35 22.40 -21.98
C GLY A 748 -18.00 23.03 -22.31
N ARG A 749 -17.00 22.77 -21.46
CA ARG A 749 -15.61 23.14 -21.73
C ARG A 749 -14.96 22.06 -22.57
N VAL A 750 -14.34 22.45 -23.67
CA VAL A 750 -13.55 21.57 -24.53
C VAL A 750 -12.07 21.74 -24.20
N TYR A 751 -11.35 20.63 -24.04
CA TYR A 751 -9.89 20.64 -23.92
C TYR A 751 -9.26 19.35 -24.43
N GLU A 752 -7.96 19.40 -24.70
CA GLU A 752 -7.14 18.23 -25.01
C GLU A 752 -6.63 17.61 -23.71
N ARG A 753 -7.00 16.35 -23.43
CA ARG A 753 -6.55 15.67 -22.21
C ARG A 753 -5.10 15.20 -22.36
N THR A 754 -4.39 15.15 -21.24
CA THR A 754 -2.99 14.70 -21.18
C THR A 754 -2.82 13.29 -20.60
N GLY A 755 -3.86 12.73 -19.97
CA GLY A 755 -3.87 11.38 -19.40
C GLY A 755 -5.01 10.55 -19.96
N GLN A 756 -4.89 9.21 -19.90
CA GLN A 756 -5.82 8.26 -20.52
C GLN A 756 -5.97 8.50 -22.03
N LEU A 757 -4.84 8.66 -22.74
CA LEU A 757 -4.83 8.94 -24.16
C LEU A 757 -5.20 7.69 -24.96
N PRO A 758 -6.28 7.70 -25.76
CA PRO A 758 -6.65 6.57 -26.60
C PRO A 758 -5.57 6.36 -27.66
N ALA A 759 -5.09 5.14 -27.72
CA ALA A 759 -4.04 4.72 -28.63
C ALA A 759 -4.52 3.53 -29.45
N LEU A 760 -4.23 3.57 -30.74
CA LEU A 760 -4.67 2.63 -31.75
C LEU A 760 -3.46 2.00 -32.43
N LYS A 761 -3.54 0.69 -32.65
CA LYS A 761 -2.72 -0.01 -33.64
C LYS A 761 -3.63 -0.71 -34.63
N TRP A 762 -3.46 -0.40 -35.90
CA TRP A 762 -4.08 -1.10 -37.01
C TRP A 762 -3.14 -2.11 -37.62
N TYR A 763 -3.66 -3.29 -37.96
CA TYR A 763 -2.94 -4.38 -38.61
C TYR A 763 -3.42 -4.66 -40.03
N GLY A 764 -4.43 -3.94 -40.52
CA GLY A 764 -4.82 -4.00 -41.94
C GLY A 764 -3.88 -3.19 -42.83
N GLN A 765 -4.28 -2.99 -44.08
CA GLN A 765 -3.54 -2.12 -45.01
C GLN A 765 -3.38 -0.70 -44.46
N GLU A 766 -2.24 -0.10 -44.72
CA GLU A 766 -1.88 1.23 -44.20
C GLU A 766 -2.76 2.30 -44.85
N GLN A 767 -3.53 2.99 -44.01
CA GLN A 767 -4.44 4.06 -44.40
C GLN A 767 -4.83 4.88 -43.16
N GLU A 768 -5.47 6.01 -43.37
CA GLU A 768 -6.04 6.82 -42.27
C GLU A 768 -7.30 6.14 -41.71
N ILE A 769 -7.44 6.19 -40.38
CA ILE A 769 -8.45 5.43 -39.64
C ILE A 769 -9.13 6.33 -38.62
N ASP A 770 -10.45 6.28 -38.66
CA ASP A 770 -11.34 6.92 -37.70
C ASP A 770 -11.92 5.85 -36.75
N TRP A 771 -11.53 5.94 -35.48
CA TRP A 771 -12.15 5.14 -34.42
C TRP A 771 -13.44 5.82 -33.99
N VAL A 772 -14.53 5.37 -34.60
CA VAL A 772 -15.86 5.91 -34.41
C VAL A 772 -16.42 5.54 -33.04
N ASP A 773 -17.09 6.51 -32.41
CA ASP A 773 -17.77 6.37 -31.13
C ASP A 773 -16.85 5.69 -30.13
N ASN A 774 -15.70 6.33 -29.88
CA ASN A 774 -14.58 5.87 -29.06
C ASN A 774 -15.00 5.61 -27.60
N ASN A 775 -15.81 4.56 -27.43
CA ASN A 775 -16.38 4.09 -26.19
C ASN A 775 -15.26 3.43 -25.39
N LYS A 776 -15.08 3.88 -24.14
CA LYS A 776 -14.03 3.40 -23.25
C LYS A 776 -14.02 1.90 -23.06
#